data_AF-A0A1F2TTT6-F1
#
_entry.id   AF-A0A1F2TTT6-F1
#
_cell.length_a   1.000
_cell.length_b   1.000
_cell.length_c   1.000
_cell.angle_alpha   90.00
_cell.angle_beta   90.00
_cell.angle_gamma   90.00
#
_symmetry.space_group_name_H-M   'P 1'
#
loop_
_entity.id
_entity.type
_entity.pdbx_description
1 polymer ?
#
loop_
_entity_poly.entity_id
_entity_poly.type
_entity_poly.pdbx_seq_one_letter_code
_entity_poly.pdbx_strand_id
1 'polypeptide(L)'
;MSRAKAVAVVVLLLSYGAVGARQPAVRSAVRLPVSAHVFASSLGLAEADTATLLLHVVRLVHLTPDQGAQRRPAQEALHAVLSAPRDRKAESVPLPLDPSIWRDTILQAQVSDDELVGAILSDPRASLLYHGLAALDDETLGWLGPERETLLHLRTRAAIFAAFGRSVHVRAGRVLVPGGAEAEPLWKSVVGADPGKPAAFVHHLIGGNGRLAFLYDTIAHLDEPRQRFALGLQLRTTSRADRLHDLLDAFTRAAPDWRTDERPFARPPIDGAMLLSTIDVAASGALAPPVVRRIWERVYRDDELTDVAFADVSATELQLMSALVNVDAAWLAARILSVPYALGRRRLDTLLFAQRVFGGAPTVAAADVATALRGYAAFPALMLSLERSGITDPAVYAAAAKHAAELSNIDSIPVRRTAIAEFQASVAIIGRARRSGVLPVERAWALVVSLCRLELSQRNGYGPPFARWFQERLIPELSRATPLHAEHTVLTAMAGVSSASAAPPIVVWEDRQYRVDPADAELRRLRLVRQRQGGASLDEALAAVQRDTGGPAGNRRDAERLLADTLVSVVYAAYLGDPDGDAVTSGNVALRHDFGLLAQPPVKRASAAWRLPAEHFDAKAWRVSGSILGLETALGRLMLRRLDSTAMPAEPKLPPQDRQTVMLTAALLNPFAMSDAARDEIAAAIGRGRARAAALSNDPGELDAVARAAGLSEWRRNALAWSVEHDRDSAVSRFSLLELFWLGAPRPAVARALDAWGAASLPLTGCLCLEMPRTRPWEEVARRSSAAMLGTRAVDVALHIADTLASLRLPASLAPAIGGYAMQDVMERTQPAYPDDWDAFGRAAMALPADRLSDYIAALTAGGPLVAAGARAASR
;
A
#
# COMPACT_ATOMS: atom_id res chain seq x y z
N MET A 1 10.75 72.51 18.49
CA MET A 1 10.85 71.22 17.75
C MET A 1 10.00 71.35 16.49
N SER A 2 10.63 71.47 15.32
CA SER A 2 9.96 71.93 14.09
C SER A 2 9.27 70.80 13.31
N ARG A 3 8.18 71.14 12.61
CA ARG A 3 7.40 70.27 11.71
C ARG A 3 8.26 69.48 10.70
N ALA A 4 9.48 69.93 10.40
CA ALA A 4 10.44 69.23 9.55
C ALA A 4 10.90 67.88 10.12
N LYS A 5 11.03 67.73 11.45
CA LYS A 5 11.40 66.44 12.08
C LYS A 5 10.25 65.43 12.08
N ALA A 6 9.00 65.89 12.14
CA ALA A 6 7.82 65.02 12.08
C ALA A 6 7.59 64.47 10.66
N VAL A 7 7.81 65.29 9.63
CA VAL A 7 7.72 64.85 8.23
C VAL A 7 8.88 63.90 7.87
N ALA A 8 10.08 64.12 8.39
CA ALA A 8 11.20 63.19 8.17
C ALA A 8 10.95 61.80 8.80
N VAL A 9 10.32 61.73 9.97
CA VAL A 9 9.96 60.46 10.62
C VAL A 9 8.81 59.75 9.90
N VAL A 10 7.81 60.50 9.40
CA VAL A 10 6.71 59.91 8.62
C VAL A 10 7.17 59.45 7.24
N VAL A 11 8.11 60.16 6.59
CA VAL A 11 8.73 59.70 5.33
C VAL A 11 9.66 58.51 5.57
N LEU A 12 10.41 58.45 6.68
CA LEU A 12 11.21 57.27 7.03
C LEU A 12 10.34 56.02 7.33
N LEU A 13 9.21 56.21 8.02
CA LEU A 13 8.26 55.14 8.34
C LEU A 13 7.45 54.69 7.12
N LEU A 14 7.15 55.59 6.17
CA LEU A 14 6.53 55.23 4.89
C LEU A 14 7.52 54.58 3.92
N SER A 15 8.82 54.91 3.97
CA SER A 15 9.85 54.19 3.23
C SER A 15 10.15 52.79 3.78
N TYR A 16 9.83 52.50 5.05
CA TYR A 16 9.87 51.14 5.60
C TYR A 16 8.63 50.31 5.24
N GLY A 17 7.50 50.95 4.90
CA GLY A 17 6.24 50.28 4.54
C GLY A 17 6.03 50.01 3.05
N ALA A 18 6.90 50.54 2.18
CA ALA A 18 6.76 50.45 0.71
C ALA A 18 8.02 49.93 0.00
N VAL A 19 8.92 49.26 0.71
CA VAL A 19 9.83 48.30 0.05
C VAL A 19 9.05 47.00 -0.04
N GLY A 20 8.41 46.79 -1.18
CA GLY A 20 8.25 45.44 -1.70
C GLY A 20 9.66 44.85 -1.82
N ALA A 21 10.14 44.29 -0.71
CA ALA A 21 11.40 43.61 -0.66
C ALA A 21 11.21 42.40 -1.56
N ARG A 22 11.68 42.51 -2.81
CA ARG A 22 12.29 41.36 -3.44
C ARG A 22 13.32 40.87 -2.43
N GLN A 23 12.93 39.88 -1.63
CA GLN A 23 13.86 39.12 -0.82
C GLN A 23 15.01 38.73 -1.78
N PRO A 24 16.29 38.89 -1.38
CA PRO A 24 17.38 38.38 -2.19
C PRO A 24 17.07 36.91 -2.50
N ALA A 25 17.26 36.50 -3.75
CA ALA A 25 16.97 35.13 -4.18
C ALA A 25 17.69 34.17 -3.23
N VAL A 26 16.90 33.47 -2.41
CA VAL A 26 17.42 32.64 -1.32
C VAL A 26 17.99 31.33 -1.86
N ARG A 27 17.45 30.88 -3.00
CA ARG A 27 17.97 29.78 -3.81
C ARG A 27 18.80 30.35 -4.95
N SER A 28 19.93 29.73 -5.19
CA SER A 28 20.81 30.03 -6.32
C SER A 28 20.90 28.84 -7.26
N ALA A 29 21.73 28.97 -8.29
CA ALA A 29 22.00 27.95 -9.28
C ALA A 29 23.52 27.72 -9.32
N VAL A 30 23.92 26.46 -9.50
CA VAL A 30 25.33 26.08 -9.68
C VAL A 30 25.48 25.15 -10.87
N ARG A 31 26.56 25.31 -11.63
CA ARG A 31 26.81 24.47 -12.81
C ARG A 31 27.29 23.08 -12.43
N LEU A 32 26.85 22.08 -13.19
CA LEU A 32 27.40 20.73 -13.10
C LEU A 32 28.82 20.65 -13.67
N PRO A 33 29.64 19.67 -13.22
CA PRO A 33 30.97 19.40 -13.79
C PRO A 33 30.93 19.00 -15.27
N VAL A 34 29.91 18.22 -15.64
CA VAL A 34 29.65 17.66 -16.97
C VAL A 34 28.17 17.81 -17.25
N SER A 35 27.71 17.57 -18.48
CA SER A 35 26.28 17.64 -18.78
C SER A 35 25.46 16.70 -17.86
N ALA A 36 24.23 17.11 -17.55
CA ALA A 36 23.35 16.36 -16.66
C ALA A 36 23.15 14.92 -17.14
N HIS A 37 23.08 14.71 -18.45
CA HIS A 37 22.98 13.38 -19.06
C HIS A 37 24.20 12.50 -18.74
N VAL A 38 25.42 13.01 -18.98
CA VAL A 38 26.65 12.27 -18.68
C VAL A 38 26.78 12.02 -17.18
N PHE A 39 26.40 13.00 -16.36
CA PHE A 39 26.41 12.88 -14.90
C PHE A 39 25.51 11.74 -14.42
N ALA A 40 24.24 11.74 -14.88
CA ALA A 40 23.24 10.74 -14.53
C ALA A 40 23.62 9.34 -15.04
N SER A 41 23.98 9.21 -16.32
CA SER A 41 24.30 7.93 -16.95
C SER A 41 25.53 7.27 -16.32
N SER A 42 26.53 8.07 -15.90
CA SER A 42 27.73 7.56 -15.20
C SER A 42 27.39 6.91 -13.85
N LEU A 43 26.32 7.36 -13.22
CA LEU A 43 25.83 6.84 -11.93
C LEU A 43 24.73 5.78 -12.09
N GLY A 44 24.38 5.42 -13.32
CA GLY A 44 23.28 4.50 -13.60
C GLY A 44 21.90 5.05 -13.27
N LEU A 45 21.76 6.38 -13.18
CA LEU A 45 20.46 7.04 -13.05
C LEU A 45 19.76 7.06 -14.42
N ALA A 46 18.49 6.68 -14.46
CA ALA A 46 17.72 6.62 -15.70
C ALA A 46 17.42 8.00 -16.30
N GLU A 47 17.36 9.04 -15.46
CA GLU A 47 17.01 10.40 -15.86
C GLU A 47 18.07 11.42 -15.43
N ALA A 48 18.19 12.46 -16.25
CA ALA A 48 19.11 13.57 -16.11
C ALA A 48 18.41 14.85 -15.65
N ASP A 49 17.37 14.72 -14.84
CA ASP A 49 16.56 15.83 -14.38
C ASP A 49 17.37 16.77 -13.47
N THR A 50 17.73 17.95 -13.99
CA THR A 50 18.54 18.95 -13.26
C THR A 50 17.93 19.41 -11.94
N ALA A 51 16.60 19.37 -11.79
CA ALA A 51 15.92 19.85 -10.60
C ALA A 51 16.06 18.89 -9.41
N THR A 52 16.19 17.58 -9.67
CA THR A 52 16.25 16.53 -8.63
C THR A 52 17.55 15.71 -8.69
N LEU A 53 18.39 15.90 -9.71
CA LEU A 53 19.59 15.09 -9.95
C LEU A 53 20.44 14.93 -8.70
N LEU A 54 20.79 16.04 -8.04
CA LEU A 54 21.61 16.00 -6.83
C LEU A 54 20.91 15.27 -5.67
N LEU A 55 19.57 15.31 -5.57
CA LEU A 55 18.84 14.53 -4.56
C LEU A 55 18.99 13.03 -4.82
N HIS A 56 18.80 12.58 -6.06
CA HIS A 56 18.99 11.18 -6.44
C HIS A 56 20.43 10.71 -6.19
N VAL A 57 21.43 11.57 -6.44
CA VAL A 57 22.84 11.27 -6.18
C VAL A 57 23.09 11.09 -4.68
N VAL A 58 22.59 12.01 -3.84
CA VAL A 58 22.71 11.89 -2.38
C VAL A 58 22.04 10.60 -1.90
N ARG A 59 20.85 10.27 -2.42
CA ARG A 59 20.14 9.02 -2.10
C ARG A 59 20.96 7.78 -2.46
N LEU A 60 21.60 7.78 -3.63
CA LEU A 60 22.41 6.68 -4.14
C LEU A 60 23.69 6.45 -3.33
N VAL A 61 24.40 7.50 -2.92
CA VAL A 61 25.70 7.35 -2.22
C VAL A 61 25.56 7.09 -0.71
N HIS A 62 24.39 7.40 -0.14
CA HIS A 62 24.05 7.18 1.27
C HIS A 62 23.12 5.98 1.49
N LEU A 63 23.11 5.01 0.57
CA LEU A 63 22.42 3.73 0.76
C LEU A 63 22.88 3.01 2.04
N THR A 64 21.98 2.23 2.63
CA THR A 64 22.27 1.54 3.89
C THR A 64 23.29 0.40 3.70
N PRO A 65 24.06 0.03 4.75
CA PRO A 65 25.08 -1.03 4.65
C PRO A 65 24.56 -2.38 4.18
N ASP A 66 23.31 -2.74 4.50
CA ASP A 66 22.66 -3.99 4.04
C ASP A 66 22.38 -3.97 2.52
N GLN A 67 22.46 -2.79 1.89
CA GLN A 67 22.38 -2.54 0.45
C GLN A 67 23.79 -2.33 -0.16
N GLY A 68 24.84 -2.68 0.57
CA GLY A 68 26.24 -2.28 0.35
C GLY A 68 26.87 -2.74 -0.97
N ALA A 69 26.31 -3.74 -1.66
CA ALA A 69 26.79 -4.20 -2.96
C ALA A 69 26.76 -3.08 -4.03
N GLN A 70 25.80 -2.15 -3.94
CA GLN A 70 25.67 -1.02 -4.89
C GLN A 70 26.40 0.26 -4.43
N ARG A 71 26.70 0.38 -3.13
CA ARG A 71 27.22 1.62 -2.54
C ARG A 71 28.64 1.96 -3.00
N ARG A 72 29.56 0.98 -3.00
CA ARG A 72 30.96 1.20 -3.43
C ARG A 72 31.05 1.57 -4.91
N PRO A 73 30.42 0.82 -5.85
CA PRO A 73 30.41 1.21 -7.26
C PRO A 73 29.85 2.62 -7.50
N ALA A 74 28.80 3.01 -6.78
CA ALA A 74 28.23 4.36 -6.92
C ALA A 74 29.20 5.46 -6.44
N GLN A 75 29.94 5.23 -5.35
CA GLN A 75 30.95 6.18 -4.86
C GLN A 75 32.14 6.28 -5.81
N GLU A 76 32.60 5.16 -6.38
CA GLU A 76 33.67 5.12 -7.38
C GLU A 76 33.25 5.84 -8.67
N ALA A 77 32.04 5.57 -9.16
CA ALA A 77 31.45 6.25 -10.32
C ALA A 77 31.28 7.75 -10.07
N LEU A 78 30.84 8.15 -8.87
CA LEU A 78 30.75 9.56 -8.48
C LEU A 78 32.13 10.21 -8.50
N HIS A 79 33.13 9.58 -7.91
CA HIS A 79 34.49 10.11 -7.91
C HIS A 79 35.04 10.28 -9.34
N ALA A 80 34.79 9.30 -10.21
CA ALA A 80 35.20 9.34 -11.60
C ALA A 80 34.55 10.50 -12.37
N VAL A 81 33.22 10.68 -12.25
CA VAL A 81 32.52 11.75 -12.98
C VAL A 81 32.84 13.15 -12.45
N LEU A 82 33.09 13.29 -11.15
CA LEU A 82 33.54 14.56 -10.55
C LEU A 82 34.97 14.94 -10.97
N SER A 83 35.78 13.95 -11.33
CA SER A 83 37.16 14.13 -11.79
C SER A 83 37.27 14.29 -13.31
N ALA A 84 36.17 14.16 -14.05
CA ALA A 84 36.14 14.31 -15.50
C ALA A 84 36.47 15.75 -15.95
N PRO A 85 36.99 15.95 -17.18
CA PRO A 85 37.19 17.28 -17.75
C PRO A 85 35.88 18.08 -17.76
N ARG A 86 35.96 19.35 -17.36
CA ARG A 86 34.79 20.21 -17.19
C ARG A 86 34.15 20.59 -18.51
N ASP A 87 32.83 20.49 -18.58
CA ASP A 87 32.05 21.02 -19.69
C ASP A 87 31.50 22.41 -19.34
N ARG A 88 31.96 23.44 -20.06
CA ARG A 88 31.51 24.82 -19.84
C ARG A 88 30.05 25.06 -20.27
N LYS A 89 29.46 24.14 -21.02
CA LYS A 89 28.06 24.16 -21.46
C LYS A 89 27.15 23.29 -20.58
N ALA A 90 27.69 22.71 -19.50
CA ALA A 90 26.90 21.92 -18.57
C ALA A 90 25.75 22.76 -17.97
N GLU A 91 24.63 22.09 -17.76
CA GLU A 91 23.43 22.67 -17.19
C GLU A 91 23.64 23.05 -15.72
N SER A 92 22.85 24.01 -15.25
CA SER A 92 22.79 24.37 -13.84
C SER A 92 21.81 23.49 -13.08
N VAL A 93 22.06 23.32 -11.79
CA VAL A 93 21.19 22.63 -10.84
C VAL A 93 20.87 23.55 -9.65
N PRO A 94 19.76 23.30 -8.92
CA PRO A 94 19.40 24.09 -7.75
C PRO A 94 20.48 24.06 -6.67
N LEU A 95 20.75 25.20 -6.06
CA LEU A 95 21.58 25.33 -4.85
C LEU A 95 20.77 26.05 -3.76
N PRO A 96 20.39 25.37 -2.66
CA PRO A 96 19.73 26.05 -1.55
C PRO A 96 20.78 26.91 -0.82
N LEU A 97 20.50 28.19 -0.60
CA LEU A 97 21.43 29.21 -0.07
C LEU A 97 22.46 29.71 -1.10
N ASP A 98 23.01 30.89 -0.81
CA ASP A 98 24.03 31.54 -1.62
C ASP A 98 25.35 30.73 -1.69
N PRO A 99 26.04 30.67 -2.85
CA PRO A 99 27.32 29.98 -2.98
C PRO A 99 28.39 30.39 -1.95
N SER A 100 28.40 31.65 -1.49
CA SER A 100 29.32 32.11 -0.44
C SER A 100 29.06 31.43 0.90
N ILE A 101 27.80 31.15 1.26
CA ILE A 101 27.46 30.45 2.50
C ILE A 101 28.02 29.02 2.46
N TRP A 102 27.91 28.36 1.31
CA TRP A 102 28.50 27.03 1.13
C TRP A 102 30.01 27.05 1.28
N ARG A 103 30.70 27.99 0.63
CA ARG A 103 32.16 28.10 0.68
C ARG A 103 32.68 28.50 2.05
N ASP A 104 32.13 29.57 2.61
CA ASP A 104 32.69 30.24 3.78
C ASP A 104 32.21 29.62 5.09
N THR A 105 31.00 29.06 5.14
CA THR A 105 30.41 28.53 6.38
C THR A 105 30.36 27.01 6.40
N ILE A 106 29.80 26.37 5.36
CA ILE A 106 29.49 24.93 5.38
C ILE A 106 30.74 24.09 5.07
N LEU A 107 31.42 24.37 3.95
CA LEU A 107 32.59 23.65 3.47
C LEU A 107 33.88 24.20 4.07
N GLN A 108 33.93 25.51 4.36
CA GLN A 108 35.13 26.22 4.80
C GLN A 108 36.31 26.00 3.84
N ALA A 109 36.01 26.02 2.54
CA ALA A 109 36.95 25.70 1.48
C ALA A 109 36.90 26.76 0.38
N GLN A 110 38.08 27.17 -0.09
CA GLN A 110 38.23 28.08 -1.22
C GLN A 110 38.10 27.27 -2.52
N VAL A 111 36.86 27.01 -2.92
CA VAL A 111 36.51 26.35 -4.19
C VAL A 111 35.86 27.36 -5.13
N SER A 112 36.06 27.19 -6.44
CA SER A 112 35.32 27.98 -7.43
C SER A 112 33.86 27.51 -7.53
N ASP A 113 32.98 28.34 -8.10
CA ASP A 113 31.56 27.97 -8.27
C ASP A 113 31.41 26.69 -9.13
N ASP A 114 32.30 26.48 -10.11
CA ASP A 114 32.30 25.28 -10.96
C ASP A 114 32.73 24.01 -10.18
N GLU A 115 33.45 24.14 -9.07
CA GLU A 115 33.89 23.02 -8.22
C GLU A 115 32.92 22.71 -7.08
N LEU A 116 31.95 23.60 -6.83
CA LEU A 116 31.12 23.57 -5.64
C LEU A 116 30.25 22.30 -5.55
N VAL A 117 29.64 21.86 -6.65
CA VAL A 117 28.89 20.59 -6.69
C VAL A 117 29.76 19.41 -6.26
N GLY A 118 30.99 19.35 -6.79
CA GLY A 118 31.94 18.30 -6.45
C GLY A 118 32.35 18.34 -4.97
N ALA A 119 32.59 19.54 -4.42
CA ALA A 119 32.92 19.72 -3.02
C ALA A 119 31.76 19.32 -2.09
N ILE A 120 30.51 19.66 -2.43
CA ILE A 120 29.32 19.27 -1.67
C ILE A 120 29.14 17.75 -1.67
N LEU A 121 29.21 17.12 -2.85
CA LEU A 121 28.96 15.68 -2.98
C LEU A 121 30.10 14.81 -2.41
N SER A 122 31.33 15.33 -2.37
CA SER A 122 32.47 14.62 -1.79
C SER A 122 32.50 14.65 -0.26
N ASP A 123 31.82 15.61 0.37
CA ASP A 123 31.67 15.67 1.83
C ASP A 123 30.33 15.01 2.26
N PRO A 124 30.37 13.88 3.00
CA PRO A 124 29.16 13.19 3.46
C PRO A 124 28.21 14.08 4.28
N ARG A 125 28.73 15.03 5.08
CA ARG A 125 27.89 15.92 5.89
C ARG A 125 27.31 17.04 5.05
N ALA A 126 28.08 17.60 4.12
CA ALA A 126 27.59 18.65 3.23
C ALA A 126 26.52 18.12 2.27
N SER A 127 26.71 16.93 1.70
CA SER A 127 25.73 16.27 0.82
C SER A 127 24.42 15.94 1.53
N LEU A 128 24.45 15.44 2.77
CA LEU A 128 23.24 15.24 3.57
C LEU A 128 22.58 16.56 3.95
N LEU A 129 23.37 17.58 4.33
CA LEU A 129 22.85 18.92 4.61
C LEU A 129 22.17 19.51 3.38
N TYR A 130 22.77 19.38 2.19
CA TYR A 130 22.18 19.79 0.91
C TYR A 130 20.79 19.16 0.73
N HIS A 131 20.66 17.85 0.95
CA HIS A 131 19.38 17.16 0.83
C HIS A 131 18.32 17.70 1.80
N GLY A 132 18.69 18.00 3.06
CA GLY A 132 17.79 18.61 4.03
C GLY A 132 17.37 20.03 3.65
N LEU A 133 18.34 20.87 3.25
CA LEU A 133 18.11 22.26 2.85
C LEU A 133 17.25 22.35 1.58
N ALA A 134 17.42 21.42 0.65
CA ALA A 134 16.68 21.41 -0.62
C ALA A 134 15.16 21.27 -0.43
N ALA A 135 14.69 20.70 0.68
CA ALA A 135 13.26 20.64 1.02
C ALA A 135 12.70 21.96 1.57
N LEU A 136 13.51 22.80 2.20
CA LEU A 136 12.99 23.97 2.93
C LEU A 136 12.41 25.01 1.98
N ASP A 137 11.33 25.68 2.36
CA ASP A 137 10.83 26.83 1.60
C ASP A 137 11.77 28.06 1.68
N ASP A 138 11.58 29.01 0.77
CA ASP A 138 12.44 30.18 0.63
C ASP A 138 12.44 31.09 1.85
N GLU A 139 11.32 31.23 2.57
CA GLU A 139 11.27 32.05 3.79
C GLU A 139 12.11 31.41 4.91
N THR A 140 12.06 30.09 5.05
CA THR A 140 12.86 29.35 6.03
C THR A 140 14.34 29.37 5.67
N LEU A 141 14.67 29.20 4.39
CA LEU A 141 16.05 29.35 3.93
C LEU A 141 16.55 30.80 4.11
N GLY A 142 15.67 31.79 3.95
CA GLY A 142 16.00 33.21 4.10
C GLY A 142 16.32 33.57 5.55
N TRP A 143 15.64 32.93 6.51
CA TRP A 143 16.01 32.97 7.92
C TRP A 143 17.33 32.23 8.19
N LEU A 144 17.52 31.04 7.59
CA LEU A 144 18.66 30.18 7.91
C LEU A 144 19.99 30.67 7.33
N GLY A 145 19.97 31.32 6.16
CA GLY A 145 21.16 31.83 5.48
C GLY A 145 22.09 32.70 6.34
N PRO A 146 21.59 33.73 7.06
CA PRO A 146 22.41 34.52 7.98
C PRO A 146 22.75 33.80 9.30
N GLU A 147 22.03 32.73 9.68
CA GLU A 147 22.18 31.99 10.95
C GLU A 147 23.34 30.98 10.90
N ARG A 148 24.57 31.48 10.83
CA ARG A 148 25.80 30.65 10.66
C ARG A 148 25.97 29.57 11.73
N GLU A 149 25.71 29.89 13.00
CA GLU A 149 25.82 28.91 14.10
C GLU A 149 24.81 27.76 13.93
N THR A 150 23.59 28.08 13.49
CA THR A 150 22.55 27.09 13.21
C THR A 150 22.92 26.21 12.04
N LEU A 151 23.46 26.76 10.96
CA LEU A 151 23.98 25.99 9.82
C LEU A 151 25.08 25.00 10.24
N LEU A 152 26.03 25.43 11.07
CA LEU A 152 27.08 24.57 11.59
C LEU A 152 26.52 23.46 12.49
N HIS A 153 25.55 23.78 13.36
CA HIS A 153 24.87 22.79 14.19
C HIS A 153 24.12 21.75 13.34
N LEU A 154 23.36 22.19 12.34
CA LEU A 154 22.69 21.32 11.36
C LEU A 154 23.68 20.41 10.64
N ARG A 155 24.86 20.93 10.25
CA ARG A 155 25.93 20.14 9.63
C ARG A 155 26.44 19.04 10.56
N THR A 156 26.53 19.28 11.88
CA THR A 156 26.92 18.22 12.83
C THR A 156 25.86 17.13 12.96
N ARG A 157 24.60 17.45 12.65
CA ARG A 157 23.44 16.55 12.66
C ARG A 157 22.86 16.30 11.26
N ALA A 158 23.72 16.36 10.23
CA ALA A 158 23.28 16.38 8.83
C ALA A 158 22.40 15.18 8.44
N ALA A 159 22.67 13.98 8.95
CA ALA A 159 21.85 12.80 8.70
C ALA A 159 20.42 12.94 9.27
N ILE A 160 20.28 13.39 10.52
CA ILE A 160 18.97 13.63 11.15
C ILE A 160 18.22 14.73 10.41
N PHE A 161 18.92 15.81 10.04
CA PHE A 161 18.33 16.91 9.30
C PHE A 161 17.94 16.51 7.87
N ALA A 162 18.72 15.70 7.17
CA ALA A 162 18.36 15.14 5.87
C ALA A 162 17.10 14.26 5.94
N ALA A 163 16.91 13.55 7.05
CA ALA A 163 15.79 12.63 7.24
C ALA A 163 14.47 13.31 7.62
N PHE A 164 14.52 14.42 8.37
CA PHE A 164 13.36 15.04 9.05
C PHE A 164 13.28 16.57 8.95
N GLY A 165 14.31 17.23 8.43
CA GLY A 165 14.44 18.69 8.41
C GLY A 165 13.39 19.39 7.56
N ARG A 166 12.81 18.69 6.58
CA ARG A 166 11.73 19.19 5.71
C ARG A 166 10.51 19.76 6.47
N SER A 167 10.29 19.32 7.71
CA SER A 167 9.17 19.76 8.54
C SER A 167 9.42 21.09 9.26
N VAL A 168 10.65 21.62 9.19
CA VAL A 168 10.99 22.88 9.85
C VAL A 168 10.55 24.03 8.95
N HIS A 169 9.56 24.80 9.40
CA HIS A 169 9.11 26.01 8.73
C HIS A 169 9.23 27.19 9.68
N VAL A 170 9.94 28.23 9.26
CA VAL A 170 10.04 29.50 10.00
C VAL A 170 9.27 30.57 9.24
N ARG A 171 8.32 31.21 9.93
CA ARG A 171 7.48 32.28 9.40
C ARG A 171 7.47 33.46 10.35
N ALA A 172 7.73 34.65 9.83
CA ALA A 172 7.79 35.88 10.62
C ALA A 172 8.61 35.73 11.92
N GLY A 173 9.79 35.08 11.83
CA GLY A 173 10.70 34.86 12.96
C GLY A 173 10.25 33.81 13.97
N ARG A 174 9.35 32.89 13.58
CA ARG A 174 8.78 31.89 14.48
C ARG A 174 8.66 30.52 13.84
N VAL A 175 8.91 29.46 14.59
CA VAL A 175 8.73 28.09 14.09
C VAL A 175 7.23 27.77 14.05
N LEU A 176 6.73 27.38 12.89
CA LEU A 176 5.38 26.83 12.77
C LEU A 176 5.39 25.39 13.29
N VAL A 177 4.58 25.09 14.30
CA VAL A 177 4.50 23.76 14.89
C VAL A 177 3.29 22.96 14.39
N PRO A 178 3.40 21.62 14.25
CA PRO A 178 2.25 20.78 13.95
C PRO A 178 1.15 20.93 15.00
N GLY A 179 -0.11 20.97 14.58
CA GLY A 179 -1.26 21.30 15.43
C GLY A 179 -1.51 22.79 15.64
N GLY A 180 -0.69 23.67 15.02
CA GLY A 180 -0.88 25.12 15.04
C GLY A 180 -0.68 25.74 16.42
N ALA A 181 -1.25 26.93 16.62
CA ALA A 181 -1.01 27.73 17.83
C ALA A 181 -1.46 27.04 19.12
N GLU A 182 -2.52 26.22 19.06
CA GLU A 182 -3.00 25.44 20.22
C GLU A 182 -1.95 24.44 20.73
N ALA A 183 -1.04 23.96 19.87
CA ALA A 183 -0.06 22.94 20.19
C ALA A 183 1.30 23.49 20.65
N GLU A 184 1.56 24.79 20.52
CA GLU A 184 2.85 25.40 20.89
C GLU A 184 3.29 25.14 22.33
N PRO A 185 2.41 25.23 23.36
CA PRO A 185 2.82 24.92 24.73
C PRO A 185 3.28 23.46 24.87
N LEU A 186 2.68 22.54 24.11
CA LEU A 186 3.04 21.12 24.12
C LEU A 186 4.43 20.92 23.52
N TRP A 187 4.67 21.49 22.35
CA TRP A 187 5.98 21.43 21.69
C TRP A 187 7.07 22.15 22.48
N LYS A 188 6.77 23.29 23.09
CA LYS A 188 7.69 23.98 23.99
C LYS A 188 8.11 23.10 25.16
N SER A 189 7.17 22.33 25.73
CA SER A 189 7.45 21.41 26.82
C SER A 189 8.34 20.25 26.39
N VAL A 190 8.07 19.65 25.23
CA VAL A 190 8.75 18.42 24.78
C VAL A 190 10.10 18.72 24.10
N VAL A 191 10.20 19.82 23.36
CA VAL A 191 11.47 20.29 22.75
C VAL A 191 12.34 21.01 23.78
N GLY A 192 11.74 21.56 24.83
CA GLY A 192 12.45 22.34 25.86
C GLY A 192 12.92 23.71 25.37
N ALA A 193 12.32 24.23 24.29
CA ALA A 193 12.64 25.53 23.72
C ALA A 193 11.37 26.22 23.19
N ASP A 194 11.36 27.55 23.22
CA ASP A 194 10.21 28.35 22.77
C ASP A 194 10.17 28.41 21.22
N PRO A 195 9.05 28.10 20.54
CA PRO A 195 8.92 28.30 19.09
C PRO A 195 9.17 29.74 18.62
N GLY A 196 9.01 30.72 19.52
CA GLY A 196 9.41 32.13 19.37
C GLY A 196 10.92 32.38 19.31
N LYS A 197 11.75 31.36 19.54
CA LYS A 197 13.21 31.41 19.45
C LYS A 197 13.71 30.35 18.45
N PRO A 198 13.60 30.58 17.14
CA PRO A 198 13.77 29.54 16.12
C PRO A 198 15.10 28.80 16.19
N ALA A 199 16.23 29.49 16.39
CA ALA A 199 17.54 28.84 16.48
C ALA A 199 17.58 27.80 17.60
N ALA A 200 17.25 28.21 18.84
CA ALA A 200 17.23 27.30 19.99
C ALA A 200 16.24 26.13 19.80
N PHE A 201 15.06 26.41 19.24
CA PHE A 201 14.06 25.38 18.96
C PHE A 201 14.57 24.34 17.96
N VAL A 202 15.13 24.79 16.82
CA VAL A 202 15.66 23.90 15.78
C VAL A 202 16.85 23.11 16.33
N HIS A 203 17.75 23.72 17.10
CA HIS A 203 18.91 23.04 17.67
C HIS A 203 18.52 21.86 18.58
N HIS A 204 17.51 22.08 19.42
CA HIS A 204 16.98 21.05 20.32
C HIS A 204 16.20 19.97 19.54
N LEU A 205 15.38 20.37 18.57
CA LEU A 205 14.57 19.46 17.76
C LEU A 205 15.42 18.43 17.01
N ILE A 206 16.49 18.87 16.34
CA ILE A 206 17.40 17.99 15.59
C ILE A 206 18.46 17.31 16.47
N GLY A 207 18.44 17.62 17.77
CA GLY A 207 19.41 17.11 18.72
C GLY A 207 19.27 15.62 19.02
N GLY A 208 20.17 15.12 19.87
CA GLY A 208 20.13 13.73 20.35
C GLY A 208 20.27 12.69 19.24
N ASN A 209 19.42 11.66 19.30
CA ASN A 209 19.40 10.50 18.39
C ASN A 209 18.34 10.63 17.27
N GLY A 210 17.71 11.80 17.14
CA GLY A 210 16.71 12.09 16.09
C GLY A 210 15.29 11.57 16.35
N ARG A 211 14.99 10.96 17.51
CA ARG A 211 13.63 10.45 17.81
C ARG A 211 12.60 11.57 18.01
N LEU A 212 13.01 12.68 18.60
CA LEU A 212 12.18 13.89 18.71
C LEU A 212 11.90 14.49 17.33
N ALA A 213 12.94 14.65 16.49
CA ALA A 213 12.78 15.08 15.10
C ALA A 213 11.86 14.14 14.30
N PHE A 214 11.94 12.82 14.52
CA PHE A 214 11.05 11.85 13.89
C PHE A 214 9.60 12.02 14.32
N LEU A 215 9.32 12.19 15.61
CA LEU A 215 7.96 12.44 16.11
C LEU A 215 7.39 13.73 15.51
N TYR A 216 8.19 14.80 15.50
CA TYR A 216 7.80 16.09 14.94
C TYR A 216 7.51 15.98 13.43
N ASP A 217 8.41 15.35 12.66
CA ASP A 217 8.22 15.12 11.22
C ASP A 217 7.00 14.25 10.94
N THR A 218 6.79 13.22 11.75
CA THR A 218 5.60 12.37 11.65
C THR A 218 4.34 13.20 11.78
N ILE A 219 4.20 14.00 12.84
CA ILE A 219 2.98 14.76 13.10
C ILE A 219 2.82 15.88 12.05
N ALA A 220 3.89 16.52 11.60
CA ALA A 220 3.84 17.55 10.56
C ALA A 220 3.18 17.06 9.25
N HIS A 221 3.38 15.80 8.89
CA HIS A 221 2.86 15.20 7.65
C HIS A 221 1.52 14.46 7.82
N LEU A 222 0.93 14.48 9.02
CA LEU A 222 -0.44 14.01 9.23
C LEU A 222 -1.44 15.05 8.75
N ASP A 223 -2.60 14.61 8.28
CA ASP A 223 -3.76 15.48 8.13
C ASP A 223 -4.23 16.05 9.47
N GLU A 224 -4.96 17.16 9.44
CA GLU A 224 -5.39 17.87 10.65
C GLU A 224 -6.10 16.96 11.68
N PRO A 225 -7.07 16.10 11.30
CA PRO A 225 -7.68 15.18 12.26
C PRO A 225 -6.67 14.27 12.97
N ARG A 226 -5.70 13.70 12.25
CA ARG A 226 -4.67 12.83 12.83
C ARG A 226 -3.65 13.61 13.67
N GLN A 227 -3.33 14.86 13.31
CA GLN A 227 -2.54 15.75 14.17
C GLN A 227 -3.24 16.00 15.50
N ARG A 228 -4.55 16.31 15.46
CA ARG A 228 -5.36 16.52 16.68
C ARG A 228 -5.35 15.29 17.56
N PHE A 229 -5.54 14.09 16.98
CA PHE A 229 -5.48 12.82 17.72
C PHE A 229 -4.12 12.58 18.38
N ALA A 230 -3.03 12.72 17.61
CA ALA A 230 -1.67 12.49 18.08
C ALA A 230 -1.27 13.42 19.23
N LEU A 231 -1.68 14.68 19.15
CA LEU A 231 -1.40 15.73 20.14
C LEU A 231 -2.43 15.78 21.30
N GLY A 232 -3.48 14.96 21.24
CA GLY A 232 -4.55 14.96 22.24
C GLY A 232 -5.35 16.26 22.30
N LEU A 233 -5.43 17.04 21.21
CA LEU A 233 -6.11 18.35 21.16
C LEU A 233 -7.63 18.23 21.35
N GLN A 234 -8.19 17.04 21.12
CA GLN A 234 -9.57 16.67 21.44
C GLN A 234 -9.83 16.44 22.93
N LEU A 235 -8.79 16.29 23.75
CA LEU A 235 -8.88 15.99 25.19
C LEU A 235 -8.79 17.27 26.04
N ARG A 236 -9.14 17.15 27.33
CA ARG A 236 -8.98 18.26 28.31
C ARG A 236 -7.50 18.64 28.47
N THR A 237 -7.25 19.94 28.64
CA THR A 237 -5.90 20.56 28.60
C THR A 237 -4.91 19.99 29.63
N THR A 238 -5.36 19.62 30.82
CA THR A 238 -4.50 19.26 31.96
C THR A 238 -3.67 17.98 31.79
N SER A 239 -3.87 17.18 30.74
CA SER A 239 -3.10 15.94 30.50
C SER A 239 -2.41 15.88 29.14
N ARG A 240 -2.49 16.94 28.32
CA ARG A 240 -1.99 16.90 26.93
C ARG A 240 -0.46 16.83 26.88
N ALA A 241 0.23 17.60 27.72
CA ALA A 241 1.69 17.61 27.76
C ALA A 241 2.26 16.25 28.19
N ASP A 242 1.72 15.65 29.25
CA ASP A 242 2.13 14.32 29.73
C ASP A 242 1.94 13.26 28.65
N ARG A 243 0.80 13.29 27.95
CA ARG A 243 0.52 12.36 26.84
C ARG A 243 1.49 12.52 25.66
N LEU A 244 1.92 13.74 25.34
CA LEU A 244 2.91 13.95 24.28
C LEU A 244 4.30 13.45 24.71
N HIS A 245 4.67 13.59 25.98
CA HIS A 245 5.89 12.95 26.51
C HIS A 245 5.77 11.43 26.44
N ASP A 246 4.66 10.84 26.87
CA ASP A 246 4.41 9.38 26.78
C ASP A 246 4.49 8.87 25.33
N LEU A 247 4.02 9.66 24.36
CA LEU A 247 4.12 9.35 22.94
C LEU A 247 5.58 9.41 22.46
N LEU A 248 6.34 10.44 22.84
CA LEU A 248 7.78 10.53 22.53
C LEU A 248 8.55 9.35 23.14
N ASP A 249 8.19 8.95 24.35
CA ASP A 249 8.72 7.80 25.05
C ASP A 249 8.52 6.50 24.25
N ALA A 250 7.32 6.30 23.72
CA ALA A 250 7.02 5.17 22.84
C ALA A 250 7.85 5.20 21.54
N PHE A 251 8.02 6.39 20.92
CA PHE A 251 8.87 6.57 19.73
C PHE A 251 10.35 6.30 20.01
N THR A 252 10.80 6.61 21.22
CA THR A 252 12.19 6.41 21.67
C THR A 252 12.48 4.93 21.94
N ARG A 253 11.53 4.20 22.54
CA ARG A 253 11.65 2.75 22.79
C ARG A 253 11.44 1.91 21.53
N ALA A 254 10.71 2.42 20.54
CA ALA A 254 10.47 1.73 19.29
C ALA A 254 11.77 1.50 18.51
N ALA A 255 11.95 0.31 17.92
CA ALA A 255 13.07 0.00 17.02
C ALA A 255 14.45 0.40 17.60
N PRO A 256 14.90 -0.21 18.72
CA PRO A 256 16.13 0.20 19.42
C PRO A 256 17.40 0.09 18.55
N ASP A 257 17.39 -0.79 17.55
CA ASP A 257 18.50 -1.01 16.61
C ASP A 257 18.59 0.07 15.51
N TRP A 258 17.55 0.90 15.36
CA TRP A 258 17.56 1.96 14.35
C TRP A 258 18.35 3.19 14.83
N ARG A 259 19.50 3.39 14.17
CA ARG A 259 20.38 4.56 14.29
C ARG A 259 20.15 5.52 13.13
N THR A 260 19.38 6.59 13.35
CA THR A 260 19.03 7.59 12.31
C THR A 260 20.26 8.32 11.76
N ASP A 261 21.23 8.58 12.62
CA ASP A 261 22.50 9.24 12.29
C ASP A 261 23.38 8.42 11.33
N GLU A 262 23.29 7.09 11.39
CA GLU A 262 23.99 6.19 10.47
C GLU A 262 23.14 5.81 9.25
N ARG A 263 21.82 5.71 9.42
CA ARG A 263 20.87 5.23 8.41
C ARG A 263 19.68 6.20 8.24
N PRO A 264 19.91 7.44 7.75
CA PRO A 264 18.88 8.48 7.68
C PRO A 264 17.77 8.16 6.66
N PHE A 265 18.08 7.30 5.70
CA PHE A 265 17.18 6.86 4.63
C PHE A 265 16.63 5.45 4.84
N ALA A 266 16.71 4.91 6.06
CA ALA A 266 15.99 3.70 6.45
C ALA A 266 14.95 4.01 7.52
N ARG A 267 13.86 3.24 7.48
CA ARG A 267 12.77 3.25 8.45
C ARG A 267 12.53 1.80 8.91
N PRO A 268 12.18 1.60 10.19
CA PRO A 268 11.71 0.30 10.66
C PRO A 268 10.48 -0.19 9.85
N PRO A 269 10.23 -1.51 9.76
CA PRO A 269 9.10 -2.04 8.99
C PRO A 269 7.74 -1.59 9.53
N ILE A 270 7.67 -1.34 10.83
CA ILE A 270 6.56 -0.69 11.53
C ILE A 270 7.12 0.40 12.43
N ASP A 271 6.54 1.59 12.36
CA ASP A 271 6.94 2.75 13.13
C ASP A 271 5.74 3.65 13.47
N GLY A 272 5.99 4.74 14.19
CA GLY A 272 4.94 5.66 14.61
C GLY A 272 4.31 6.45 13.46
N ALA A 273 5.04 6.69 12.36
CA ALA A 273 4.48 7.31 11.16
C ALA A 273 3.47 6.37 10.50
N MET A 274 3.80 5.09 10.38
CA MET A 274 2.85 4.08 9.90
C MET A 274 1.61 4.00 10.80
N LEU A 275 1.80 3.88 12.12
CA LEU A 275 0.69 3.80 13.07
C LEU A 275 -0.25 5.01 12.96
N LEU A 276 0.29 6.22 13.08
CA LEU A 276 -0.55 7.43 13.16
C LEU A 276 -1.17 7.81 11.82
N SER A 277 -0.54 7.46 10.70
CA SER A 277 -1.04 7.80 9.36
C SER A 277 -2.12 6.84 8.84
N THR A 278 -2.19 5.62 9.37
CA THR A 278 -3.13 4.56 8.90
C THR A 278 -4.37 4.42 9.77
N ILE A 279 -4.32 4.79 11.07
CA ILE A 279 -5.49 4.76 11.93
C ILE A 279 -6.59 5.69 11.43
N ASP A 280 -7.84 5.28 11.61
CA ASP A 280 -9.00 6.12 11.31
C ASP A 280 -9.36 6.98 12.52
N VAL A 281 -9.59 8.26 12.25
CA VAL A 281 -10.01 9.27 13.21
C VAL A 281 -11.13 10.10 12.63
N ALA A 282 -12.07 10.52 13.47
CA ALA A 282 -13.09 11.49 13.10
C ALA A 282 -12.46 12.87 12.88
N ALA A 283 -13.17 13.77 12.19
CA ALA A 283 -12.70 15.14 11.92
C ALA A 283 -12.30 15.91 13.20
N SER A 284 -12.89 15.57 14.36
CA SER A 284 -12.54 16.16 15.66
C SER A 284 -11.17 15.75 16.20
N GLY A 285 -10.56 14.70 15.66
CA GLY A 285 -9.38 14.02 16.20
C GLY A 285 -9.71 12.89 17.19
N ALA A 286 -10.96 12.48 17.31
CA ALA A 286 -11.32 11.28 18.09
C ALA A 286 -11.00 10.01 17.29
N LEU A 287 -10.47 8.98 17.94
CA LEU A 287 -10.23 7.66 17.32
C LEU A 287 -11.55 7.06 16.82
N ALA A 288 -11.55 6.45 15.64
CA ALA A 288 -12.70 5.67 15.18
C ALA A 288 -12.91 4.43 16.07
N PRO A 289 -14.17 4.01 16.34
CA PRO A 289 -14.45 2.85 17.19
C PRO A 289 -13.79 1.55 16.67
N PRO A 290 -13.50 0.56 17.54
CA PRO A 290 -13.75 0.54 18.99
C PRO A 290 -12.73 1.37 19.81
N VAL A 291 -13.23 2.33 20.60
CA VAL A 291 -12.36 3.26 21.37
C VAL A 291 -12.08 2.84 22.81
N VAL A 292 -12.79 1.83 23.32
CA VAL A 292 -12.78 1.46 24.74
C VAL A 292 -11.54 0.61 25.06
N ARG A 293 -10.68 1.09 25.97
CA ARG A 293 -9.38 0.47 26.29
C ARG A 293 -9.47 -0.98 26.76
N ARG A 294 -10.45 -1.35 27.60
CA ARG A 294 -10.59 -2.73 28.11
C ARG A 294 -10.75 -3.79 27.01
N ILE A 295 -11.35 -3.43 25.85
CA ILE A 295 -11.46 -4.34 24.70
C ILE A 295 -10.04 -4.67 24.21
N TRP A 296 -9.22 -3.64 24.00
CA TRP A 296 -7.87 -3.78 23.49
C TRP A 296 -6.92 -4.46 24.49
N GLU A 297 -7.03 -4.14 25.78
CA GLU A 297 -6.29 -4.84 26.83
C GLU A 297 -6.60 -6.34 26.84
N ARG A 298 -7.87 -6.71 26.58
CA ARG A 298 -8.26 -8.12 26.49
C ARG A 298 -7.78 -8.78 25.20
N VAL A 299 -7.90 -8.09 24.07
CA VAL A 299 -7.49 -8.58 22.75
C VAL A 299 -5.98 -8.84 22.70
N TYR A 300 -5.18 -7.91 23.23
CA TYR A 300 -3.71 -7.99 23.27
C TYR A 300 -3.15 -8.84 24.42
N ARG A 301 -4.00 -9.40 25.28
CA ARG A 301 -3.55 -10.31 26.35
C ARG A 301 -3.09 -11.64 25.74
N ASP A 302 -1.98 -12.19 26.23
CA ASP A 302 -1.45 -13.50 25.83
C ASP A 302 -1.21 -13.65 24.31
N ASP A 303 -0.87 -12.57 23.61
CA ASP A 303 -0.57 -12.57 22.17
C ASP A 303 0.94 -12.63 21.85
N GLU A 304 1.78 -12.81 22.86
CA GLU A 304 3.25 -12.73 22.74
C GLU A 304 3.86 -13.88 21.93
N LEU A 305 3.11 -14.96 21.72
CA LEU A 305 3.52 -16.11 20.95
C LEU A 305 3.39 -15.88 19.44
N THR A 306 4.20 -16.62 18.68
CA THR A 306 4.11 -16.69 17.21
C THR A 306 2.73 -17.19 16.76
N ASP A 307 2.19 -18.18 17.47
CA ASP A 307 0.82 -18.68 17.30
C ASP A 307 -0.09 -18.12 18.40
N VAL A 308 -1.17 -17.45 18.01
CA VAL A 308 -2.15 -16.91 18.97
C VAL A 308 -3.21 -17.96 19.22
N ALA A 309 -3.32 -18.43 20.46
CA ALA A 309 -4.43 -19.28 20.86
C ALA A 309 -5.74 -18.48 20.80
N PHE A 310 -6.72 -19.00 20.07
CA PHE A 310 -8.06 -18.43 20.10
C PHE A 310 -8.67 -18.58 21.48
N ALA A 311 -9.33 -17.53 21.96
CA ALA A 311 -10.07 -17.53 23.21
C ALA A 311 -11.34 -16.70 23.01
N ASP A 312 -12.48 -17.28 23.38
CA ASP A 312 -13.76 -16.57 23.44
C ASP A 312 -13.72 -15.50 24.54
N VAL A 313 -14.40 -14.38 24.31
CA VAL A 313 -14.46 -13.26 25.27
C VAL A 313 -15.90 -13.07 25.72
N SER A 314 -16.15 -13.33 27.01
CA SER A 314 -17.49 -13.16 27.58
C SER A 314 -17.78 -11.70 27.95
N ALA A 315 -19.06 -11.32 27.93
CA ALA A 315 -19.49 -10.00 28.39
C ALA A 315 -19.14 -9.75 29.87
N THR A 316 -19.28 -10.78 30.71
CA THR A 316 -18.92 -10.73 32.14
C THR A 316 -17.44 -10.43 32.34
N GLU A 317 -16.56 -11.06 31.55
CA GLU A 317 -15.12 -10.81 31.63
C GLU A 317 -14.78 -9.34 31.34
N LEU A 318 -15.37 -8.74 30.28
CA LEU A 318 -15.14 -7.34 29.93
C LEU A 318 -15.72 -6.36 30.97
N GLN A 319 -16.80 -6.74 31.65
CA GLN A 319 -17.40 -5.92 32.71
C GLN A 319 -16.54 -5.88 33.98
N LEU A 320 -15.81 -6.94 34.27
CA LEU A 320 -14.92 -7.04 35.44
C LEU A 320 -13.58 -6.28 35.27
N MET A 321 -13.23 -5.89 34.04
CA MET A 321 -12.03 -5.08 33.76
C MET A 321 -12.24 -3.60 34.13
N SER A 322 -11.16 -2.92 34.54
CA SER A 322 -11.21 -1.54 35.06
C SER A 322 -11.69 -0.49 34.03
N ALA A 323 -11.94 0.73 34.54
CA ALA A 323 -12.83 1.76 33.98
C ALA A 323 -12.74 2.07 32.46
N LEU A 324 -13.83 2.66 31.93
CA LEU A 324 -14.05 3.13 30.56
C LEU A 324 -13.09 4.28 30.17
N VAL A 325 -11.79 4.02 30.12
CA VAL A 325 -10.80 4.94 29.54
C VAL A 325 -10.76 4.71 28.04
N ASN A 326 -10.80 5.79 27.26
CA ASN A 326 -10.61 5.68 25.82
C ASN A 326 -9.12 5.47 25.48
N VAL A 327 -8.90 4.78 24.38
CA VAL A 327 -7.58 4.64 23.79
C VAL A 327 -7.11 6.00 23.26
N ASP A 328 -5.83 6.30 23.48
CA ASP A 328 -5.15 7.51 23.01
C ASP A 328 -3.89 7.12 22.22
N ALA A 329 -3.29 8.11 21.54
CA ALA A 329 -2.14 7.89 20.67
C ALA A 329 -0.93 7.29 21.40
N ALA A 330 -0.62 7.80 22.60
CA ALA A 330 0.51 7.33 23.40
C ALA A 330 0.33 5.88 23.85
N TRP A 331 -0.88 5.52 24.29
CA TRP A 331 -1.21 4.15 24.67
C TRP A 331 -1.10 3.18 23.50
N LEU A 332 -1.62 3.56 22.32
CA LEU A 332 -1.47 2.75 21.09
C LEU A 332 -0.01 2.57 20.72
N ALA A 333 0.76 3.66 20.68
CA ALA A 333 2.17 3.63 20.34
C ALA A 333 2.96 2.73 21.30
N ALA A 334 2.70 2.82 22.61
CA ALA A 334 3.34 1.95 23.59
C ALA A 334 2.99 0.47 23.39
N ARG A 335 1.74 0.13 23.04
CA ARG A 335 1.32 -1.28 22.84
C ARG A 335 1.72 -1.86 21.49
N ILE A 336 1.91 -1.03 20.47
CA ILE A 336 2.17 -1.49 19.10
C ILE A 336 3.66 -1.38 18.74
N LEU A 337 4.35 -0.33 19.18
CA LEU A 337 5.72 -0.03 18.76
C LEU A 337 6.79 -0.54 19.73
N SER A 338 6.45 -0.77 21.00
CA SER A 338 7.39 -1.24 22.04
C SER A 338 7.42 -2.78 22.16
N VAL A 339 7.15 -3.49 21.07
CA VAL A 339 7.13 -4.95 20.96
C VAL A 339 7.85 -5.40 19.68
N PRO A 340 8.22 -6.69 19.52
CA PRO A 340 8.81 -7.18 18.27
C PRO A 340 7.94 -6.86 17.05
N TYR A 341 8.57 -6.54 15.90
CA TYR A 341 7.86 -6.02 14.72
C TYR A 341 6.69 -6.90 14.25
N ALA A 342 6.84 -8.22 14.27
CA ALA A 342 5.76 -9.14 13.86
C ALA A 342 4.54 -9.05 14.78
N LEU A 343 4.76 -8.91 16.09
CA LEU A 343 3.69 -8.74 17.07
C LEU A 343 3.05 -7.35 16.93
N GLY A 344 3.86 -6.29 16.84
CA GLY A 344 3.38 -4.93 16.61
C GLY A 344 2.55 -4.83 15.34
N ARG A 345 3.00 -5.45 14.26
CA ARG A 345 2.29 -5.52 12.98
C ARG A 345 0.92 -6.18 13.13
N ARG A 346 0.86 -7.35 13.76
CA ARG A 346 -0.40 -8.05 14.03
C ARG A 346 -1.37 -7.20 14.86
N ARG A 347 -0.88 -6.50 15.89
CA ARG A 347 -1.70 -5.59 16.71
C ARG A 347 -2.25 -4.42 15.89
N LEU A 348 -1.41 -3.79 15.06
CA LEU A 348 -1.85 -2.74 14.14
C LEU A 348 -2.90 -3.26 13.14
N ASP A 349 -2.65 -4.39 12.49
CA ASP A 349 -3.62 -4.97 11.55
C ASP A 349 -4.95 -5.31 12.22
N THR A 350 -4.92 -5.79 13.47
CA THR A 350 -6.14 -6.06 14.26
C THR A 350 -6.90 -4.77 14.57
N LEU A 351 -6.18 -3.68 14.88
CA LEU A 351 -6.76 -2.35 15.08
C LEU A 351 -7.44 -1.83 13.81
N LEU A 352 -6.73 -1.85 12.68
CA LEU A 352 -7.24 -1.36 11.41
C LEU A 352 -8.42 -2.20 10.91
N PHE A 353 -8.37 -3.52 11.08
CA PHE A 353 -9.50 -4.42 10.81
C PHE A 353 -10.72 -4.05 11.65
N ALA A 354 -10.54 -3.78 12.96
CA ALA A 354 -11.64 -3.39 13.83
C ALA A 354 -12.32 -2.08 13.39
N GLN A 355 -11.54 -1.08 12.97
CA GLN A 355 -12.07 0.21 12.52
C GLN A 355 -12.88 0.06 11.23
N ARG A 356 -12.37 -0.73 10.28
CA ARG A 356 -13.07 -0.97 9.00
C ARG A 356 -14.35 -1.77 9.16
N VAL A 357 -14.32 -2.86 9.94
CA VAL A 357 -15.43 -3.82 10.00
C VAL A 357 -16.43 -3.48 11.10
N PHE A 358 -15.96 -3.01 12.26
CA PHE A 358 -16.77 -2.83 13.48
C PHE A 358 -16.90 -1.37 13.93
N GLY A 359 -16.47 -0.40 13.12
CA GLY A 359 -16.59 1.03 13.45
C GLY A 359 -18.02 1.49 13.74
N GLY A 360 -19.03 0.81 13.16
CA GLY A 360 -20.45 1.07 13.40
C GLY A 360 -21.13 0.12 14.40
N ALA A 361 -20.39 -0.79 15.04
CA ALA A 361 -20.98 -1.79 15.93
C ALA A 361 -21.49 -1.15 17.25
N PRO A 362 -22.67 -1.55 17.75
CA PRO A 362 -23.19 -1.03 19.01
C PRO A 362 -22.40 -1.57 20.21
N THR A 363 -22.34 -0.79 21.30
CA THR A 363 -21.60 -1.16 22.52
C THR A 363 -22.03 -2.50 23.13
N VAL A 364 -23.30 -2.91 22.94
CA VAL A 364 -23.81 -4.21 23.40
C VAL A 364 -23.10 -5.40 22.74
N ALA A 365 -22.56 -5.21 21.53
CA ALA A 365 -21.81 -6.23 20.80
C ALA A 365 -20.32 -6.29 21.20
N ALA A 366 -19.89 -5.60 22.27
CA ALA A 366 -18.48 -5.51 22.64
C ALA A 366 -17.80 -6.88 22.88
N ALA A 367 -18.53 -7.87 23.41
CA ALA A 367 -18.03 -9.23 23.61
C ALA A 367 -17.80 -9.95 22.27
N ASP A 368 -18.75 -9.85 21.35
CA ASP A 368 -18.63 -10.42 20.00
C ASP A 368 -17.52 -9.73 19.20
N VAL A 369 -17.41 -8.39 19.31
CA VAL A 369 -16.29 -7.64 18.72
C VAL A 369 -14.96 -8.13 19.28
N ALA A 370 -14.80 -8.23 20.61
CA ALA A 370 -13.55 -8.71 21.21
C ALA A 370 -13.22 -10.15 20.78
N THR A 371 -14.23 -11.02 20.69
CA THR A 371 -14.10 -12.40 20.21
C THR A 371 -13.70 -12.46 18.74
N ALA A 372 -14.32 -11.64 17.88
CA ALA A 372 -13.98 -11.51 16.47
C ALA A 372 -12.54 -11.02 16.29
N LEU A 373 -12.08 -10.07 17.09
CA LEU A 373 -10.69 -9.56 17.05
C LEU A 373 -9.66 -10.60 17.52
N ARG A 374 -9.97 -11.42 18.52
CA ARG A 374 -9.17 -12.62 18.85
C ARG A 374 -9.17 -13.60 17.69
N GLY A 375 -10.31 -13.74 17.02
CA GLY A 375 -10.44 -14.52 15.79
C GLY A 375 -9.59 -14.00 14.64
N TYR A 376 -9.44 -12.68 14.47
CA TYR A 376 -8.55 -12.11 13.45
C TYR A 376 -7.08 -12.44 13.73
N ALA A 377 -6.64 -12.33 14.98
CA ALA A 377 -5.26 -12.65 15.37
C ALA A 377 -4.92 -14.14 15.15
N ALA A 378 -5.88 -15.04 15.42
CA ALA A 378 -5.71 -16.49 15.27
C ALA A 378 -5.96 -17.00 13.84
N PHE A 379 -6.97 -16.46 13.14
CA PHE A 379 -7.47 -16.96 11.87
C PHE A 379 -7.59 -15.86 10.79
N PRO A 380 -6.50 -15.13 10.48
CA PRO A 380 -6.58 -13.93 9.64
C PRO A 380 -7.12 -14.18 8.23
N ALA A 381 -6.78 -15.31 7.59
CA ALA A 381 -7.27 -15.60 6.24
C ALA A 381 -8.80 -15.78 6.18
N LEU A 382 -9.39 -16.35 7.23
CA LEU A 382 -10.84 -16.47 7.37
C LEU A 382 -11.48 -15.09 7.55
N MET A 383 -10.97 -14.29 8.48
CA MET A 383 -11.55 -12.97 8.77
C MET A 383 -11.45 -12.02 7.58
N LEU A 384 -10.32 -12.02 6.87
CA LEU A 384 -10.15 -11.24 5.63
C LEU A 384 -11.08 -11.72 4.51
N SER A 385 -11.42 -13.01 4.46
CA SER A 385 -12.37 -13.54 3.48
C SER A 385 -13.80 -13.12 3.77
N LEU A 386 -14.18 -13.04 5.05
CA LEU A 386 -15.48 -12.52 5.48
C LEU A 386 -15.58 -10.99 5.23
N GLU A 387 -14.52 -10.25 5.54
CA GLU A 387 -14.44 -8.80 5.28
C GLU A 387 -14.66 -8.50 3.80
N ARG A 388 -13.95 -9.21 2.92
CA ARG A 388 -14.09 -9.07 1.46
C ARG A 388 -15.43 -9.51 0.90
N SER A 389 -16.17 -10.34 1.64
CA SER A 389 -17.53 -10.73 1.28
C SER A 389 -18.56 -9.66 1.65
N GLY A 390 -18.14 -8.61 2.37
CA GLY A 390 -18.97 -7.48 2.81
C GLY A 390 -19.70 -7.72 4.12
N ILE A 391 -19.28 -8.72 4.91
CA ILE A 391 -19.91 -9.03 6.20
C ILE A 391 -19.37 -8.07 7.26
N THR A 392 -20.25 -7.46 8.06
CA THR A 392 -19.86 -6.52 9.14
C THR A 392 -20.44 -6.87 10.52
N ASP A 393 -21.33 -7.86 10.62
CA ASP A 393 -21.94 -8.25 11.90
C ASP A 393 -20.93 -9.00 12.80
N PRO A 394 -20.58 -8.45 13.98
CA PRO A 394 -19.62 -9.07 14.90
C PRO A 394 -19.97 -10.51 15.31
N ALA A 395 -21.25 -10.85 15.44
CA ALA A 395 -21.68 -12.17 15.89
C ALA A 395 -21.31 -13.27 14.87
N VAL A 396 -21.29 -12.91 13.59
CA VAL A 396 -20.92 -13.82 12.49
C VAL A 396 -19.43 -14.14 12.53
N TYR A 397 -18.61 -13.11 12.72
CA TYR A 397 -17.16 -13.29 12.88
C TYR A 397 -16.84 -14.09 14.13
N ALA A 398 -17.52 -13.82 15.25
CA ALA A 398 -17.36 -14.59 16.48
C ALA A 398 -17.73 -16.07 16.28
N ALA A 399 -18.87 -16.37 15.62
CA ALA A 399 -19.27 -17.74 15.31
C ALA A 399 -18.27 -18.44 14.38
N ALA A 400 -17.80 -17.77 13.32
CA ALA A 400 -16.81 -18.31 12.41
C ALA A 400 -15.46 -18.57 13.10
N ALA A 401 -15.04 -17.70 14.02
CA ALA A 401 -13.84 -17.88 14.81
C ALA A 401 -13.93 -19.11 15.74
N LYS A 402 -15.06 -19.28 16.43
CA LYS A 402 -15.32 -20.44 17.30
C LYS A 402 -15.29 -21.74 16.48
N HIS A 403 -15.94 -21.74 15.33
CA HIS A 403 -15.95 -22.89 14.42
C HIS A 403 -14.55 -23.24 13.89
N ALA A 404 -13.75 -22.24 13.50
CA ALA A 404 -12.37 -22.44 13.08
C ALA A 404 -11.49 -23.01 14.21
N ALA A 405 -11.73 -22.60 15.46
CA ALA A 405 -11.05 -23.16 16.62
C ALA A 405 -11.44 -24.63 16.86
N GLU A 406 -12.72 -25.00 16.73
CA GLU A 406 -13.19 -26.39 16.83
C GLU A 406 -12.55 -27.28 15.77
N LEU A 407 -12.50 -26.83 14.51
CA LEU A 407 -11.79 -27.52 13.43
C LEU A 407 -10.30 -27.73 13.76
N SER A 408 -9.65 -26.71 14.31
CA SER A 408 -8.22 -26.75 14.66
C SER A 408 -7.92 -27.72 15.81
N ASN A 409 -8.91 -27.99 16.66
CA ASN A 409 -8.82 -28.88 17.81
C ASN A 409 -9.18 -30.36 17.50
N ILE A 410 -9.37 -30.72 16.23
CA ILE A 410 -9.52 -32.13 15.83
C ILE A 410 -8.18 -32.85 16.00
N ASP A 411 -8.12 -33.93 16.79
CA ASP A 411 -6.86 -34.61 17.13
C ASP A 411 -6.19 -35.28 15.92
N SER A 412 -7.00 -35.98 15.11
CA SER A 412 -6.51 -36.74 13.96
C SER A 412 -6.13 -35.80 12.81
N ILE A 413 -4.84 -35.75 12.46
CA ILE A 413 -4.31 -34.88 11.39
C ILE A 413 -5.06 -35.08 10.05
N PRO A 414 -5.29 -36.31 9.56
CA PRO A 414 -6.03 -36.52 8.31
C PRO A 414 -7.47 -36.03 8.35
N VAL A 415 -8.16 -36.24 9.48
CA VAL A 415 -9.56 -35.79 9.67
C VAL A 415 -9.60 -34.26 9.75
N ARG A 416 -8.70 -33.66 10.52
CA ARG A 416 -8.54 -32.21 10.64
C ARG A 416 -8.26 -31.56 9.29
N ARG A 417 -7.33 -32.11 8.51
CA ARG A 417 -7.03 -31.63 7.15
C ARG A 417 -8.28 -31.62 6.27
N THR A 418 -9.02 -32.72 6.27
CA THR A 418 -10.22 -32.89 5.44
C THR A 418 -11.28 -31.86 5.82
N ALA A 419 -11.61 -31.75 7.11
CA ALA A 419 -12.62 -30.80 7.59
C ALA A 419 -12.21 -29.33 7.36
N ILE A 420 -10.93 -28.97 7.53
CA ILE A 420 -10.43 -27.63 7.21
C ILE A 420 -10.55 -27.35 5.71
N ALA A 421 -10.17 -28.29 4.86
CA ALA A 421 -10.26 -28.14 3.40
C ALA A 421 -11.72 -27.97 2.94
N GLU A 422 -12.65 -28.77 3.44
CA GLU A 422 -14.09 -28.66 3.17
C GLU A 422 -14.65 -27.28 3.56
N PHE A 423 -14.31 -26.81 4.77
CA PHE A 423 -14.75 -25.52 5.28
C PHE A 423 -14.18 -24.35 4.46
N GLN A 424 -12.85 -24.30 4.31
CA GLN A 424 -12.19 -23.21 3.60
C GLN A 424 -12.58 -23.18 2.13
N ALA A 425 -12.76 -24.34 1.47
CA ALA A 425 -13.14 -24.36 0.07
C ALA A 425 -14.57 -23.87 -0.14
N SER A 426 -15.49 -24.22 0.77
CA SER A 426 -16.86 -23.71 0.76
C SER A 426 -16.90 -22.19 0.93
N VAL A 427 -16.14 -21.65 1.90
CA VAL A 427 -16.01 -20.19 2.09
C VAL A 427 -15.40 -19.51 0.86
N ALA A 428 -14.39 -20.12 0.23
CA ALA A 428 -13.77 -19.60 -1.00
C ALA A 428 -14.75 -19.57 -2.18
N ILE A 429 -15.54 -20.62 -2.38
CA ILE A 429 -16.56 -20.71 -3.44
C ILE A 429 -17.65 -19.65 -3.22
N ILE A 430 -18.18 -19.54 -1.99
CA ILE A 430 -19.16 -18.51 -1.62
C ILE A 430 -18.60 -17.11 -1.88
N GLY A 431 -17.37 -16.85 -1.42
CA GLY A 431 -16.70 -15.57 -1.62
C GLY A 431 -16.49 -15.22 -3.09
N ARG A 432 -16.11 -16.20 -3.92
CA ARG A 432 -15.93 -15.98 -5.37
C ARG A 432 -17.27 -15.69 -6.07
N ALA A 433 -18.32 -16.45 -5.78
CA ALA A 433 -19.67 -16.20 -6.30
C ALA A 433 -20.25 -14.84 -5.85
N ARG A 434 -19.85 -14.37 -4.66
CA ARG A 434 -20.19 -13.02 -4.17
C ARG A 434 -19.44 -11.93 -4.93
N ARG A 435 -18.13 -12.10 -5.15
CA ARG A 435 -17.30 -11.14 -5.91
C ARG A 435 -17.70 -11.03 -7.38
N SER A 436 -18.21 -12.11 -7.96
CA SER A 436 -18.70 -12.13 -9.34
C SER A 436 -20.13 -11.58 -9.50
N GLY A 437 -20.80 -11.22 -8.39
CA GLY A 437 -22.15 -10.66 -8.40
C GLY A 437 -23.29 -11.68 -8.52
N VAL A 438 -22.98 -12.99 -8.55
CA VAL A 438 -24.00 -14.05 -8.64
C VAL A 438 -24.79 -14.17 -7.34
N LEU A 439 -24.06 -14.15 -6.20
CA LEU A 439 -24.62 -14.33 -4.87
C LEU A 439 -24.71 -13.00 -4.11
N PRO A 440 -25.89 -12.56 -3.63
CA PRO A 440 -26.03 -11.38 -2.79
C PRO A 440 -25.37 -11.55 -1.41
N VAL A 441 -25.00 -10.43 -0.76
CA VAL A 441 -24.31 -10.44 0.55
C VAL A 441 -25.09 -11.18 1.64
N GLU A 442 -26.40 -10.95 1.74
CA GLU A 442 -27.22 -11.57 2.78
C GLU A 442 -27.31 -13.10 2.64
N ARG A 443 -27.29 -13.59 1.40
CA ARG A 443 -27.31 -15.03 1.13
C ARG A 443 -25.95 -15.67 1.37
N ALA A 444 -24.87 -15.00 0.97
CA ALA A 444 -23.51 -15.43 1.28
C ALA A 444 -23.31 -15.56 2.79
N TRP A 445 -23.78 -14.57 3.55
CA TRP A 445 -23.78 -14.62 5.01
C TRP A 445 -24.58 -15.81 5.54
N ALA A 446 -25.85 -15.96 5.13
CA ALA A 446 -26.69 -17.07 5.60
C ALA A 446 -26.06 -18.45 5.35
N LEU A 447 -25.38 -18.62 4.21
CA LEU A 447 -24.63 -19.84 3.88
C LEU A 447 -23.45 -20.07 4.83
N VAL A 448 -22.62 -19.05 5.09
CA VAL A 448 -21.50 -19.16 6.04
C VAL A 448 -21.99 -19.51 7.45
N VAL A 449 -23.05 -18.85 7.94
CA VAL A 449 -23.64 -19.18 9.25
C VAL A 449 -24.17 -20.61 9.27
N SER A 450 -24.82 -21.05 8.20
CA SER A 450 -25.32 -22.43 8.13
C SER A 450 -24.20 -23.47 8.12
N LEU A 451 -23.06 -23.15 7.49
CA LEU A 451 -21.87 -24.00 7.50
C LEU A 451 -21.26 -24.11 8.90
N CYS A 452 -21.16 -22.99 9.63
CA CYS A 452 -20.69 -22.95 11.02
C CYS A 452 -21.64 -23.63 12.02
N ARG A 453 -22.83 -24.06 11.60
CA ARG A 453 -23.78 -24.81 12.44
C ARG A 453 -23.72 -26.32 12.21
N LEU A 454 -22.91 -26.80 11.26
CA LEU A 454 -22.73 -28.23 11.05
C LEU A 454 -22.01 -28.85 12.24
N GLU A 455 -22.51 -29.99 12.70
CA GLU A 455 -21.88 -30.73 13.79
C GLU A 455 -20.49 -31.24 13.39
N LEU A 456 -19.52 -31.07 14.30
CA LEU A 456 -18.15 -31.54 14.15
C LEU A 456 -17.88 -32.69 15.11
N SER A 457 -17.23 -33.75 14.62
CA SER A 457 -16.81 -34.89 15.42
C SER A 457 -15.30 -35.10 15.37
N GLN A 458 -14.72 -35.53 16.49
CA GLN A 458 -13.29 -35.88 16.55
C GLN A 458 -12.92 -37.05 15.62
N ARG A 459 -13.86 -37.95 15.35
CA ARG A 459 -13.62 -39.18 14.57
C ARG A 459 -13.73 -38.99 13.06
N ASN A 460 -14.67 -38.14 12.62
CA ASN A 460 -15.06 -38.01 11.20
C ASN A 460 -15.05 -36.57 10.69
N GLY A 461 -14.69 -35.57 11.52
CA GLY A 461 -14.86 -34.17 11.12
C GLY A 461 -16.35 -33.90 10.91
N TYR A 462 -16.72 -33.35 9.75
CA TYR A 462 -18.13 -33.17 9.38
C TYR A 462 -18.81 -34.48 8.94
N GLY A 463 -18.13 -35.29 8.13
CA GLY A 463 -18.69 -36.49 7.52
C GLY A 463 -19.84 -36.23 6.52
N PRO A 464 -20.76 -37.20 6.32
CA PRO A 464 -21.87 -37.09 5.36
C PRO A 464 -22.77 -35.84 5.47
N PRO A 465 -23.01 -35.26 6.67
CA PRO A 465 -23.71 -33.99 6.80
C PRO A 465 -23.15 -32.85 5.95
N PHE A 466 -21.83 -32.77 5.74
CA PHE A 466 -21.23 -31.74 4.88
C PHE A 466 -21.61 -31.92 3.42
N ALA A 467 -21.47 -33.14 2.87
CA ALA A 467 -21.86 -33.42 1.49
C ALA A 467 -23.34 -33.12 1.24
N ARG A 468 -24.21 -33.45 2.21
CA ARG A 468 -25.64 -33.11 2.16
C ARG A 468 -25.87 -31.60 2.17
N TRP A 469 -25.24 -30.87 3.09
CA TRP A 469 -25.32 -29.41 3.14
C TRP A 469 -24.86 -28.78 1.81
N PHE A 470 -23.75 -29.26 1.25
CA PHE A 470 -23.21 -28.76 0.00
C PHE A 470 -24.22 -28.92 -1.14
N GLN A 471 -24.87 -30.08 -1.25
CA GLN A 471 -25.84 -30.39 -2.30
C GLN A 471 -27.21 -29.74 -2.09
N GLU A 472 -27.72 -29.71 -0.87
CA GLU A 472 -29.09 -29.28 -0.57
C GLU A 472 -29.17 -27.79 -0.20
N ARG A 473 -28.05 -27.15 0.13
CA ARG A 473 -28.01 -25.73 0.55
C ARG A 473 -27.13 -24.88 -0.34
N LEU A 474 -25.87 -25.25 -0.56
CA LEU A 474 -24.95 -24.41 -1.34
C LEU A 474 -25.28 -24.42 -2.84
N ILE A 475 -25.34 -25.59 -3.48
CA ILE A 475 -25.58 -25.71 -4.93
C ILE A 475 -26.88 -24.99 -5.36
N PRO A 476 -28.03 -25.14 -4.66
CA PRO A 476 -29.27 -24.45 -5.03
C PRO A 476 -29.19 -22.94 -4.91
N GLU A 477 -28.39 -22.39 -3.98
CA GLU A 477 -28.19 -20.94 -3.88
C GLU A 477 -27.27 -20.38 -4.98
N LEU A 478 -26.36 -21.21 -5.50
CA LEU A 478 -25.50 -20.85 -6.63
C LEU A 478 -26.24 -20.93 -7.98
N SER A 479 -27.25 -21.80 -8.08
CA SER A 479 -28.05 -21.98 -9.29
C SER A 479 -29.39 -21.26 -9.20
N ARG A 480 -29.63 -20.26 -10.06
CA ARG A 480 -30.96 -19.62 -10.19
C ARG A 480 -31.97 -20.46 -11.02
N ALA A 481 -31.56 -21.62 -11.52
CA ALA A 481 -32.35 -22.58 -12.30
C ALA A 481 -32.13 -24.02 -11.79
N THR A 482 -32.80 -25.02 -12.36
CA THR A 482 -32.56 -26.44 -12.01
C THR A 482 -31.08 -26.80 -12.25
N PRO A 483 -30.32 -27.22 -11.22
CA PRO A 483 -28.91 -27.57 -11.38
C PRO A 483 -28.75 -28.73 -12.37
N LEU A 484 -27.88 -28.60 -13.38
CA LEU A 484 -27.58 -29.70 -14.31
C LEU A 484 -26.59 -30.69 -13.67
N HIS A 485 -25.43 -30.18 -13.22
CA HIS A 485 -24.35 -30.91 -12.55
C HIS A 485 -23.68 -30.00 -11.52
N ALA A 486 -23.15 -30.58 -10.44
CA ALA A 486 -22.55 -29.87 -9.30
C ALA A 486 -21.32 -29.07 -9.72
N GLU A 487 -20.36 -29.68 -10.42
CA GLU A 487 -19.12 -28.98 -10.81
C GLU A 487 -19.43 -27.82 -11.74
N HIS A 488 -20.26 -28.06 -12.76
CA HIS A 488 -20.68 -27.04 -13.71
C HIS A 488 -21.35 -25.84 -13.02
N THR A 489 -22.25 -26.10 -12.06
CA THR A 489 -22.96 -25.05 -11.31
C THR A 489 -21.99 -24.19 -10.52
N VAL A 490 -21.05 -24.81 -9.80
CA VAL A 490 -20.04 -24.12 -9.00
C VAL A 490 -19.13 -23.27 -9.90
N LEU A 491 -18.59 -23.84 -10.99
CA LEU A 491 -17.71 -23.10 -11.91
C LEU A 491 -18.44 -21.92 -12.57
N THR A 492 -19.71 -22.10 -12.95
CA THR A 492 -20.56 -21.05 -13.55
C THR A 492 -20.76 -19.89 -12.58
N ALA A 493 -21.09 -20.19 -11.31
CA ALA A 493 -21.26 -19.16 -10.28
C ALA A 493 -19.94 -18.44 -9.96
N MET A 494 -18.83 -19.18 -9.86
CA MET A 494 -17.49 -18.61 -9.64
C MET A 494 -17.03 -17.70 -10.79
N ALA A 495 -17.42 -18.03 -12.04
CA ALA A 495 -17.12 -17.24 -13.21
C ALA A 495 -17.96 -15.96 -13.33
N GLY A 496 -19.11 -15.89 -12.66
CA GLY A 496 -20.03 -14.75 -12.75
C GLY A 496 -21.12 -14.88 -13.79
N VAL A 497 -21.28 -16.05 -14.40
CA VAL A 497 -22.35 -16.27 -15.38
C VAL A 497 -23.68 -16.35 -14.65
N SER A 498 -24.57 -15.40 -14.94
CA SER A 498 -25.88 -15.27 -14.29
C SER A 498 -26.97 -15.05 -15.33
N SER A 499 -28.07 -15.80 -15.21
CA SER A 499 -29.26 -15.65 -16.07
C SER A 499 -29.96 -14.29 -15.92
N ALA A 500 -29.66 -13.55 -14.84
CA ALA A 500 -30.22 -12.23 -14.60
C ALA A 500 -29.31 -11.08 -15.07
N SER A 501 -28.13 -11.38 -15.62
CA SER A 501 -27.25 -10.33 -16.15
C SER A 501 -27.80 -9.78 -17.47
N ALA A 502 -27.60 -8.49 -17.71
CA ALA A 502 -27.88 -7.90 -19.01
C ALA A 502 -27.04 -8.59 -20.10
N ALA A 503 -27.53 -8.59 -21.34
CA ALA A 503 -26.78 -9.13 -22.47
C ALA A 503 -25.40 -8.42 -22.54
N PRO A 504 -24.30 -9.15 -22.78
CA PRO A 504 -22.98 -8.55 -22.81
C PRO A 504 -22.90 -7.48 -23.92
N PRO A 505 -22.30 -6.31 -23.65
CA PRO A 505 -22.32 -5.19 -24.59
C PRO A 505 -21.57 -5.52 -25.88
N ILE A 506 -22.08 -4.99 -27.00
CA ILE A 506 -21.41 -5.05 -28.30
C ILE A 506 -20.72 -3.71 -28.54
N VAL A 507 -19.44 -3.76 -28.90
CA VAL A 507 -18.56 -2.61 -29.12
C VAL A 507 -17.97 -2.68 -30.52
N VAL A 508 -17.59 -1.53 -31.06
CA VAL A 508 -16.85 -1.42 -32.32
C VAL A 508 -15.42 -1.01 -32.00
N TRP A 509 -14.46 -1.79 -32.47
CA TRP A 509 -13.04 -1.53 -32.33
C TRP A 509 -12.32 -2.04 -33.58
N GLU A 510 -11.40 -1.26 -34.14
CA GLU A 510 -10.73 -1.56 -35.42
C GLU A 510 -11.71 -1.99 -36.53
N ASP A 511 -12.80 -1.23 -36.69
CA ASP A 511 -13.86 -1.46 -37.68
C ASP A 511 -14.57 -2.82 -37.60
N ARG A 512 -14.46 -3.51 -36.46
CA ARG A 512 -15.07 -4.81 -36.19
C ARG A 512 -15.96 -4.78 -34.96
N GLN A 513 -17.02 -5.59 -34.98
CA GLN A 513 -17.93 -5.74 -33.84
C GLN A 513 -17.50 -6.86 -32.92
N TYR A 514 -17.40 -6.56 -31.63
CA TYR A 514 -17.05 -7.50 -30.59
C TYR A 514 -18.08 -7.49 -29.46
N ARG A 515 -18.35 -8.66 -28.89
CA ARG A 515 -19.09 -8.84 -27.64
C ARG A 515 -18.09 -8.91 -26.49
N VAL A 516 -18.30 -8.11 -25.46
CA VAL A 516 -17.46 -8.10 -24.25
C VAL A 516 -18.10 -8.95 -23.16
N ASP A 517 -17.58 -10.16 -22.93
CA ASP A 517 -18.12 -11.13 -21.97
C ASP A 517 -17.01 -11.72 -21.07
N PRO A 518 -16.65 -11.03 -19.97
CA PRO A 518 -15.65 -11.52 -19.03
C PRO A 518 -16.10 -12.77 -18.26
N ALA A 519 -17.41 -12.96 -18.05
CA ALA A 519 -17.93 -14.10 -17.31
C ALA A 519 -17.80 -15.40 -18.10
N ASP A 520 -18.16 -15.37 -19.38
CA ASP A 520 -18.04 -16.52 -20.27
C ASP A 520 -16.57 -16.88 -20.55
N ALA A 521 -15.70 -15.87 -20.71
CA ALA A 521 -14.26 -16.08 -20.83
C ALA A 521 -13.65 -16.75 -19.58
N GLU A 522 -14.03 -16.29 -18.38
CA GLU A 522 -13.60 -16.91 -17.12
C GLU A 522 -14.14 -18.34 -16.98
N LEU A 523 -15.40 -18.61 -17.37
CA LEU A 523 -15.98 -19.95 -17.32
C LEU A 523 -15.24 -20.94 -18.23
N ARG A 524 -14.91 -20.52 -19.46
CA ARG A 524 -14.07 -21.33 -20.38
C ARG A 524 -12.71 -21.64 -19.75
N ARG A 525 -12.05 -20.63 -19.17
CA ARG A 525 -10.75 -20.78 -18.51
C ARG A 525 -10.83 -21.77 -17.35
N LEU A 526 -11.80 -21.61 -16.46
CA LEU A 526 -11.99 -22.50 -15.30
C LEU A 526 -12.21 -23.96 -15.74
N ARG A 527 -13.02 -24.20 -16.77
CA ARG A 527 -13.24 -25.56 -17.32
C ARG A 527 -11.97 -26.17 -17.90
N LEU A 528 -11.22 -25.40 -18.70
CA LEU A 528 -9.96 -25.86 -19.27
C LEU A 528 -8.92 -26.19 -18.19
N VAL A 529 -8.79 -25.34 -17.17
CA VAL A 529 -7.90 -25.59 -16.03
C VAL A 529 -8.33 -26.85 -15.27
N ARG A 530 -9.63 -27.03 -14.98
CA ARG A 530 -10.14 -28.23 -14.31
C ARG A 530 -9.89 -29.50 -15.13
N GLN A 531 -10.12 -29.44 -16.43
CA GLN A 531 -9.85 -30.55 -17.34
C GLN A 531 -8.38 -30.96 -17.31
N ARG A 532 -7.45 -29.98 -17.33
CA ARG A 532 -6.00 -30.23 -17.32
C ARG A 532 -5.47 -30.67 -15.96
N GLN A 533 -6.05 -30.18 -14.87
CA GLN A 533 -5.77 -30.70 -13.53
C GLN A 533 -6.13 -32.19 -13.44
N GLY A 534 -7.18 -32.64 -14.14
CA GLY A 534 -7.70 -34.00 -14.04
C GLY A 534 -8.25 -34.31 -12.65
N GLY A 535 -8.24 -35.59 -12.27
CA GLY A 535 -8.85 -36.09 -11.04
C GLY A 535 -10.37 -36.26 -11.15
N ALA A 536 -11.03 -36.50 -10.00
CA ALA A 536 -12.49 -36.61 -9.95
C ALA A 536 -13.16 -35.26 -10.20
N SER A 537 -14.34 -35.31 -10.83
CA SER A 537 -15.29 -34.20 -10.84
C SER A 537 -15.98 -34.07 -9.48
N LEU A 538 -16.54 -32.88 -9.20
CA LEU A 538 -17.31 -32.65 -7.98
C LEU A 538 -18.52 -33.60 -7.86
N ASP A 539 -19.16 -33.91 -8.99
CA ASP A 539 -20.29 -34.85 -9.07
C ASP A 539 -19.87 -36.27 -8.64
N GLU A 540 -18.75 -36.78 -9.15
CA GLU A 540 -18.20 -38.09 -8.78
C GLU A 540 -17.80 -38.16 -7.31
N ALA A 541 -17.16 -37.10 -6.79
CA ALA A 541 -16.71 -37.05 -5.40
C ALA A 541 -17.89 -36.99 -4.42
N LEU A 542 -18.93 -36.20 -4.73
CA LEU A 542 -20.16 -36.17 -3.94
C LEU A 542 -20.89 -37.52 -3.97
N ALA A 543 -20.97 -38.16 -5.14
CA ALA A 543 -21.57 -39.49 -5.28
C ALA A 543 -20.79 -40.58 -4.54
N ALA A 544 -19.46 -40.44 -4.39
CA ALA A 544 -18.64 -41.36 -3.59
C ALA A 544 -19.01 -41.30 -2.10
N VAL A 545 -19.17 -40.10 -1.54
CA VAL A 545 -19.56 -39.92 -0.13
C VAL A 545 -20.97 -40.46 0.15
N GLN A 546 -21.91 -40.26 -0.77
CA GLN A 546 -23.29 -40.76 -0.63
C GLN A 546 -23.36 -42.30 -0.65
N ARG A 547 -22.60 -42.96 -1.54
CA ARG A 547 -22.58 -44.42 -1.66
C ARG A 547 -22.02 -45.11 -0.43
N ASP A 548 -21.16 -44.44 0.33
CA ASP A 548 -20.45 -45.03 1.48
C ASP A 548 -21.01 -44.64 2.85
N THR A 549 -22.30 -44.31 2.89
CA THR A 549 -23.02 -44.01 4.13
C THR A 549 -23.12 -45.22 5.09
N GLY A 550 -22.77 -46.44 4.63
CA GLY A 550 -22.82 -47.68 5.42
C GLY A 550 -21.61 -48.62 5.35
N GLY A 551 -20.54 -48.30 4.61
CA GLY A 551 -19.35 -49.17 4.50
C GLY A 551 -18.32 -49.01 5.63
N PRO A 552 -17.18 -49.75 5.56
CA PRO A 552 -16.12 -49.67 6.56
C PRO A 552 -15.58 -48.25 6.71
N ALA A 553 -15.16 -47.87 7.93
CA ALA A 553 -14.71 -46.52 8.24
C ALA A 553 -13.50 -46.03 7.39
N GLY A 554 -12.73 -46.94 6.78
CA GLY A 554 -11.63 -46.61 5.88
C GLY A 554 -12.11 -46.03 4.54
N ASN A 555 -13.00 -46.75 3.85
CA ASN A 555 -13.56 -46.33 2.56
C ASN A 555 -14.24 -44.95 2.67
N ARG A 556 -14.91 -44.69 3.79
CA ARG A 556 -15.65 -43.45 4.00
C ARG A 556 -14.72 -42.25 4.08
N ARG A 557 -13.61 -42.43 4.80
CA ARG A 557 -12.57 -41.40 4.93
C ARG A 557 -11.90 -41.11 3.60
N ASP A 558 -11.72 -42.12 2.75
CA ASP A 558 -11.17 -41.93 1.40
C ASP A 558 -12.14 -41.15 0.50
N ALA A 559 -13.46 -41.43 0.59
CA ALA A 559 -14.48 -40.67 -0.13
C ALA A 559 -14.58 -39.21 0.33
N GLU A 560 -14.55 -38.96 1.65
CA GLU A 560 -14.53 -37.60 2.23
C GLU A 560 -13.26 -36.84 1.82
N ARG A 561 -12.10 -37.51 1.86
CA ARG A 561 -10.83 -36.93 1.40
C ARG A 561 -10.89 -36.60 -0.09
N LEU A 562 -11.47 -37.47 -0.92
CA LEU A 562 -11.65 -37.22 -2.35
C LEU A 562 -12.50 -35.96 -2.60
N LEU A 563 -13.59 -35.79 -1.85
CA LEU A 563 -14.43 -34.59 -1.92
C LEU A 563 -13.64 -33.33 -1.53
N ALA A 564 -12.93 -33.37 -0.39
CA ALA A 564 -12.09 -32.27 0.05
C ALA A 564 -11.01 -31.89 -0.98
N ASP A 565 -10.30 -32.87 -1.54
CA ASP A 565 -9.24 -32.66 -2.55
C ASP A 565 -9.81 -32.09 -3.86
N THR A 566 -11.01 -32.53 -4.25
CA THR A 566 -11.74 -32.01 -5.41
C THR A 566 -12.14 -30.55 -5.20
N LEU A 567 -12.68 -30.21 -4.02
CA LEU A 567 -13.03 -28.84 -3.66
C LEU A 567 -11.80 -27.91 -3.64
N VAL A 568 -10.67 -28.37 -3.10
CA VAL A 568 -9.39 -27.62 -3.15
C VAL A 568 -8.97 -27.38 -4.60
N SER A 569 -9.09 -28.38 -5.46
CA SER A 569 -8.76 -28.27 -6.90
C SER A 569 -9.65 -27.24 -7.62
N VAL A 570 -10.95 -27.22 -7.32
CA VAL A 570 -11.92 -26.22 -7.82
C VAL A 570 -11.53 -24.81 -7.39
N VAL A 571 -11.15 -24.61 -6.14
CA VAL A 571 -10.70 -23.30 -5.65
C VAL A 571 -9.41 -22.87 -6.36
N TYR A 572 -8.43 -23.77 -6.50
CA TYR A 572 -7.19 -23.49 -7.22
C TYR A 572 -7.40 -23.08 -8.68
N ALA A 573 -8.38 -23.66 -9.37
CA ALA A 573 -8.65 -23.34 -10.78
C ALA A 573 -8.90 -21.83 -11.00
N ALA A 574 -9.46 -21.14 -10.00
CA ALA A 574 -9.67 -19.70 -10.03
C ALA A 574 -8.37 -18.88 -10.04
N TYR A 575 -7.26 -19.42 -9.53
CA TYR A 575 -6.01 -18.69 -9.29
C TYR A 575 -4.81 -19.21 -10.11
N LEU A 576 -4.94 -20.30 -10.87
CA LEU A 576 -3.83 -20.85 -11.68
C LEU A 576 -3.56 -20.08 -12.99
N GLY A 577 -4.37 -19.08 -13.32
CA GLY A 577 -4.12 -18.20 -14.46
C GLY A 577 -4.36 -18.89 -15.80
N ASP A 578 -3.35 -18.85 -16.67
CA ASP A 578 -3.37 -19.40 -18.02
C ASP A 578 -3.51 -20.94 -18.01
N PRO A 579 -4.52 -21.53 -18.69
CA PRO A 579 -4.62 -22.98 -18.84
C PRO A 579 -3.38 -23.63 -19.45
N ASP A 580 -2.64 -22.93 -20.30
CA ASP A 580 -1.41 -23.37 -20.97
C ASP A 580 -0.13 -23.12 -20.16
N GLY A 581 -0.23 -22.46 -19.01
CA GLY A 581 0.91 -22.16 -18.15
C GLY A 581 1.47 -23.39 -17.41
N ASP A 582 2.77 -23.32 -17.10
CA ASP A 582 3.53 -24.39 -16.40
C ASP A 582 2.85 -24.92 -15.14
N ALA A 583 2.20 -24.03 -14.39
CA ALA A 583 1.50 -24.38 -13.15
C ALA A 583 0.32 -25.34 -13.37
N VAL A 584 -0.34 -25.28 -14.53
CA VAL A 584 -1.47 -26.13 -14.91
C VAL A 584 -0.98 -27.40 -15.61
N THR A 585 0.03 -27.29 -16.46
CA THR A 585 0.55 -28.42 -17.26
C THR A 585 1.42 -29.38 -16.43
N SER A 586 1.94 -28.95 -15.27
CA SER A 586 2.72 -29.79 -14.33
C SER A 586 1.88 -30.74 -13.45
N GLY A 587 0.62 -30.99 -13.83
CA GLY A 587 -0.36 -31.80 -13.11
C GLY A 587 -1.15 -31.02 -12.05
N ASN A 588 -1.95 -31.73 -11.24
CA ASN A 588 -2.78 -31.09 -10.22
C ASN A 588 -1.96 -30.60 -9.01
N VAL A 589 -1.43 -29.37 -9.11
CA VAL A 589 -0.65 -28.73 -8.05
C VAL A 589 -1.46 -28.45 -6.77
N ALA A 590 -2.79 -28.42 -6.85
CA ALA A 590 -3.67 -28.22 -5.69
C ALA A 590 -3.52 -29.36 -4.67
N LEU A 591 -3.22 -30.58 -5.13
CA LEU A 591 -2.98 -31.74 -4.27
C LEU A 591 -1.67 -31.65 -3.47
N ARG A 592 -0.78 -30.74 -3.84
CA ARG A 592 0.49 -30.46 -3.13
C ARG A 592 0.33 -29.39 -2.03
N HIS A 593 -0.88 -28.86 -1.84
CA HIS A 593 -1.14 -27.83 -0.83
C HIS A 593 -0.83 -28.34 0.58
N ASP A 594 -0.08 -27.55 1.35
CA ASP A 594 0.30 -27.86 2.72
C ASP A 594 -0.40 -26.93 3.72
N PHE A 595 -1.42 -27.44 4.41
CA PHE A 595 -2.09 -26.71 5.48
C PHE A 595 -1.20 -26.48 6.73
N GLY A 596 0.05 -26.96 6.74
CA GLY A 596 1.00 -26.74 7.83
C GLY A 596 0.71 -27.56 9.09
N LEU A 597 -0.09 -28.62 8.97
CA LEU A 597 -0.58 -29.42 10.10
C LEU A 597 0.45 -30.42 10.66
N LEU A 598 1.57 -30.63 9.95
CA LEU A 598 2.62 -31.61 10.28
C LEU A 598 3.85 -30.98 10.97
N ALA A 599 3.82 -29.69 11.29
CA ALA A 599 4.94 -29.04 11.99
C ALA A 599 5.24 -29.75 13.33
N GLN A 600 6.47 -30.22 13.49
CA GLN A 600 6.88 -30.97 14.69
C GLN A 600 7.08 -30.03 15.91
N PRO A 601 6.95 -30.56 17.14
CA PRO A 601 7.27 -29.83 18.37
C PRO A 601 8.67 -29.22 18.35
N PRO A 602 8.92 -28.09 19.05
CA PRO A 602 8.04 -27.49 20.06
C PRO A 602 6.88 -26.64 19.48
N VAL A 603 6.83 -26.45 18.16
CA VAL A 603 5.90 -25.50 17.53
C VAL A 603 4.62 -26.19 17.08
N LYS A 604 3.63 -26.28 17.98
CA LYS A 604 2.25 -26.60 17.59
C LYS A 604 1.67 -25.40 16.82
N ARG A 605 1.80 -25.40 15.48
CA ARG A 605 1.18 -24.38 14.61
C ARG A 605 -0.29 -24.68 14.33
N ALA A 606 -1.12 -24.76 15.38
CA ALA A 606 -2.56 -24.99 15.23
C ALA A 606 -3.23 -23.93 14.31
N SER A 607 -2.62 -22.74 14.18
CA SER A 607 -3.11 -21.65 13.33
C SER A 607 -2.54 -21.60 11.91
N ALA A 608 -1.57 -22.46 11.54
CA ALA A 608 -0.89 -22.37 10.23
C ALA A 608 -1.86 -22.44 9.05
N ALA A 609 -2.84 -23.34 9.11
CA ALA A 609 -3.87 -23.52 8.09
C ALA A 609 -4.76 -22.28 7.88
N TRP A 610 -4.68 -21.28 8.77
CA TRP A 610 -5.49 -20.07 8.75
C TRP A 610 -4.68 -18.80 8.50
N ARG A 611 -3.36 -18.93 8.26
CA ARG A 611 -2.52 -17.84 7.77
C ARG A 611 -2.72 -17.65 6.27
N LEU A 612 -2.52 -16.42 5.80
CA LEU A 612 -2.53 -16.14 4.36
C LEU A 612 -1.52 -17.04 3.65
N PRO A 613 -1.86 -17.55 2.46
CA PRO A 613 -1.01 -18.51 1.77
C PRO A 613 0.31 -17.90 1.34
N ALA A 614 1.35 -18.75 1.32
CA ALA A 614 2.68 -18.42 0.84
C ALA A 614 3.21 -19.52 -0.09
N GLU A 615 3.94 -19.12 -1.14
CA GLU A 615 4.66 -20.05 -2.00
C GLU A 615 5.95 -20.54 -1.33
N HIS A 616 6.26 -21.82 -1.51
CA HIS A 616 7.53 -22.42 -1.13
C HIS A 616 8.14 -23.12 -2.34
N PHE A 617 9.39 -22.76 -2.62
CA PHE A 617 10.22 -23.41 -3.62
C PHE A 617 11.27 -24.22 -2.87
N ASP A 618 10.99 -25.50 -2.63
CA ASP A 618 11.94 -26.43 -2.02
C ASP A 618 12.54 -27.37 -3.08
N ALA A 619 13.59 -28.11 -2.70
CA ALA A 619 14.26 -29.04 -3.60
C ALA A 619 13.36 -30.20 -4.09
N LYS A 620 12.18 -30.40 -3.48
CA LYS A 620 11.28 -31.53 -3.75
C LYS A 620 10.11 -31.15 -4.65
N ALA A 621 9.60 -29.92 -4.61
CA ALA A 621 8.69 -29.31 -5.61
C ALA A 621 8.23 -27.90 -5.19
N TRP A 622 7.68 -27.14 -6.14
CA TRP A 622 6.83 -25.99 -5.84
C TRP A 622 5.56 -26.41 -5.10
N ARG A 623 5.26 -25.76 -3.97
CA ARG A 623 4.03 -25.93 -3.20
C ARG A 623 3.56 -24.60 -2.60
N VAL A 624 2.29 -24.56 -2.21
CA VAL A 624 1.72 -23.45 -1.42
C VAL A 624 1.41 -23.98 -0.03
N SER A 625 1.72 -23.19 1.00
CA SER A 625 1.33 -23.50 2.38
C SER A 625 0.38 -22.46 2.97
N GLY A 626 -0.33 -22.83 4.03
CA GLY A 626 -1.22 -21.94 4.78
C GLY A 626 -2.70 -22.23 4.50
N SER A 627 -3.50 -21.18 4.38
CA SER A 627 -4.92 -21.28 4.01
C SER A 627 -5.12 -21.31 2.50
N ILE A 628 -6.16 -22.00 2.02
CA ILE A 628 -6.65 -21.82 0.64
C ILE A 628 -7.55 -20.58 0.48
N LEU A 629 -7.81 -19.86 1.59
CA LEU A 629 -8.43 -18.55 1.57
C LEU A 629 -7.37 -17.48 1.31
N GLY A 630 -7.62 -16.62 0.33
CA GLY A 630 -6.66 -15.58 -0.06
C GLY A 630 -5.54 -16.07 -0.98
N LEU A 631 -5.73 -17.14 -1.77
CA LEU A 631 -4.72 -17.70 -2.69
C LEU A 631 -4.09 -16.67 -3.62
N GLU A 632 -4.76 -15.56 -3.93
CA GLU A 632 -4.18 -14.45 -4.69
C GLU A 632 -2.92 -13.85 -4.05
N THR A 633 -2.72 -13.95 -2.72
CA THR A 633 -1.52 -13.44 -2.05
C THR A 633 -0.28 -14.27 -2.36
N ALA A 634 -0.47 -15.56 -2.64
CA ALA A 634 0.59 -16.47 -3.06
C ALA A 634 0.69 -16.58 -4.58
N LEU A 635 -0.44 -16.68 -5.27
CA LEU A 635 -0.51 -17.02 -6.68
C LEU A 635 -0.67 -15.80 -7.61
N GLY A 636 -0.56 -14.58 -7.09
CA GLY A 636 -0.75 -13.35 -7.88
C GLY A 636 0.14 -13.27 -9.11
N ARG A 637 1.35 -13.85 -9.08
CA ARG A 637 2.25 -13.93 -10.24
C ARG A 637 1.66 -14.69 -11.43
N LEU A 638 0.76 -15.64 -11.19
CA LEU A 638 0.10 -16.44 -12.25
C LEU A 638 -1.00 -15.65 -12.97
N MET A 639 -1.41 -14.48 -12.44
CA MET A 639 -2.35 -13.59 -13.11
C MET A 639 -1.66 -12.70 -14.15
N LEU A 640 -0.34 -12.57 -14.07
CA LEU A 640 0.45 -11.78 -15.00
C LEU A 640 0.71 -12.57 -16.30
N ARG A 641 0.83 -11.84 -17.42
CA ARG A 641 1.00 -12.45 -18.75
C ARG A 641 2.02 -11.68 -19.57
N ARG A 642 2.78 -12.40 -20.39
CA ARG A 642 3.63 -11.80 -21.43
C ARG A 642 2.94 -11.92 -22.78
N LEU A 643 3.01 -10.87 -23.59
CA LEU A 643 2.62 -10.96 -25.00
C LEU A 643 3.63 -11.79 -25.80
N ASP A 644 4.92 -11.57 -25.56
CA ASP A 644 6.01 -12.31 -26.18
C ASP A 644 6.70 -13.16 -25.13
N SER A 645 6.48 -14.47 -25.18
CA SER A 645 7.09 -15.43 -24.27
C SER A 645 8.56 -15.73 -24.60
N THR A 646 9.05 -15.30 -25.77
CA THR A 646 10.44 -15.51 -26.21
C THR A 646 11.35 -14.35 -25.80
N ALA A 647 10.78 -13.18 -25.50
CA ALA A 647 11.52 -12.05 -24.97
C ALA A 647 12.17 -12.41 -23.64
N MET A 648 13.49 -12.16 -23.54
CA MET A 648 14.25 -12.24 -22.30
C MET A 648 14.42 -10.83 -21.71
N PRO A 649 13.50 -10.38 -20.83
CA PRO A 649 13.62 -9.07 -20.22
C PRO A 649 14.84 -9.01 -19.28
N ALA A 650 15.32 -7.78 -19.06
CA ALA A 650 16.31 -7.53 -18.02
C ALA A 650 15.79 -7.97 -16.65
N GLU A 651 16.70 -8.32 -15.74
CA GLU A 651 16.31 -8.70 -14.39
C GLU A 651 15.55 -7.55 -13.70
N PRO A 652 14.35 -7.79 -13.15
CA PRO A 652 13.60 -6.75 -12.47
C PRO A 652 14.33 -6.30 -11.20
N LYS A 653 14.60 -4.98 -11.10
CA LYS A 653 15.30 -4.37 -9.95
C LYS A 653 14.38 -3.94 -8.80
N LEU A 654 13.06 -4.08 -8.96
CA LEU A 654 12.10 -3.83 -7.89
C LEU A 654 12.33 -4.79 -6.70
N PRO A 655 12.31 -4.28 -5.45
CA PRO A 655 12.40 -5.11 -4.26
C PRO A 655 11.38 -6.26 -4.29
N PRO A 656 11.75 -7.50 -3.88
CA PRO A 656 10.86 -8.66 -3.96
C PRO A 656 9.51 -8.47 -3.24
N GLN A 657 9.49 -7.79 -2.09
CA GLN A 657 8.27 -7.57 -1.33
C GLN A 657 7.32 -6.59 -2.05
N ASP A 658 7.84 -5.48 -2.58
CA ASP A 658 7.04 -4.53 -3.37
C ASP A 658 6.52 -5.20 -4.65
N ARG A 659 7.36 -6.02 -5.30
CA ARG A 659 6.98 -6.82 -6.47
C ARG A 659 5.77 -7.71 -6.20
N GLN A 660 5.74 -8.39 -5.05
CA GLN A 660 4.60 -9.22 -4.64
C GLN A 660 3.33 -8.38 -4.45
N THR A 661 3.45 -7.16 -3.91
CA THR A 661 2.30 -6.25 -3.71
C THR A 661 1.78 -5.70 -5.04
N VAL A 662 2.67 -5.40 -5.98
CA VAL A 662 2.31 -5.02 -7.35
C VAL A 662 1.58 -6.17 -8.06
N MET A 663 2.08 -7.41 -7.95
CA MET A 663 1.40 -8.62 -8.46
C MET A 663 0.02 -8.82 -7.82
N LEU A 664 -0.09 -8.61 -6.51
CA LEU A 664 -1.36 -8.71 -5.79
C LEU A 664 -2.37 -7.67 -6.28
N THR A 665 -1.93 -6.47 -6.67
CA THR A 665 -2.80 -5.45 -7.26
C THR A 665 -3.50 -5.98 -8.51
N ALA A 666 -2.74 -6.55 -9.45
CA ALA A 666 -3.32 -7.16 -10.66
C ALA A 666 -4.27 -8.33 -10.33
N ALA A 667 -3.93 -9.16 -9.34
CA ALA A 667 -4.74 -10.31 -8.94
C ALA A 667 -6.06 -9.95 -8.23
N LEU A 668 -6.13 -8.75 -7.63
CA LEU A 668 -7.33 -8.27 -6.94
C LEU A 668 -8.31 -7.52 -7.86
N LEU A 669 -7.90 -7.12 -9.06
CA LEU A 669 -8.77 -6.48 -10.04
C LEU A 669 -9.97 -7.39 -10.37
N ASN A 670 -11.17 -6.81 -10.38
CA ASN A 670 -12.41 -7.55 -10.58
C ASN A 670 -13.25 -6.93 -11.70
N PRO A 671 -13.50 -7.63 -12.83
CA PRO A 671 -14.23 -7.06 -13.96
C PRO A 671 -15.67 -6.67 -13.61
N PHE A 672 -16.26 -7.30 -12.58
CA PHE A 672 -17.61 -7.02 -12.11
C PHE A 672 -17.69 -5.81 -11.16
N ALA A 673 -16.55 -5.30 -10.70
CA ALA A 673 -16.47 -4.06 -9.90
C ALA A 673 -16.11 -2.83 -10.76
N MET A 674 -15.77 -3.03 -12.03
CA MET A 674 -15.42 -1.96 -12.97
C MET A 674 -16.68 -1.37 -13.58
N SER A 675 -16.80 -0.04 -13.55
CA SER A 675 -17.90 0.68 -14.22
C SER A 675 -17.37 1.71 -15.20
N ASP A 676 -18.08 1.89 -16.31
CA ASP A 676 -17.76 2.90 -17.33
C ASP A 676 -17.81 4.31 -16.74
N ALA A 677 -18.74 4.58 -15.81
CA ALA A 677 -18.79 5.86 -15.10
C ALA A 677 -17.53 6.14 -14.26
N ALA A 678 -16.96 5.12 -13.61
CA ALA A 678 -15.69 5.27 -12.88
C ALA A 678 -14.52 5.47 -13.85
N ARG A 679 -14.45 4.69 -14.94
CA ARG A 679 -13.45 4.85 -16.00
C ARG A 679 -13.46 6.27 -16.57
N ASP A 680 -14.64 6.77 -16.93
CA ASP A 680 -14.81 8.09 -17.53
C ASP A 680 -14.48 9.21 -16.55
N GLU A 681 -14.81 9.05 -15.26
CA GLU A 681 -14.39 10.01 -14.23
C GLU A 681 -12.87 10.03 -14.04
N ILE A 682 -12.20 8.88 -14.08
CA ILE A 682 -10.74 8.80 -14.00
C ILE A 682 -10.11 9.53 -15.18
N ALA A 683 -10.52 9.21 -16.41
CA ALA A 683 -10.00 9.84 -17.62
C ALA A 683 -10.25 11.36 -17.62
N ALA A 684 -11.46 11.78 -17.23
CA ALA A 684 -11.80 13.20 -17.12
C ALA A 684 -10.97 13.92 -16.03
N ALA A 685 -10.73 13.29 -14.88
CA ALA A 685 -9.88 13.85 -13.83
C ALA A 685 -8.43 13.99 -14.29
N ILE A 686 -7.86 12.97 -14.92
CA ILE A 686 -6.50 13.05 -15.50
C ILE A 686 -6.42 14.16 -16.55
N GLY A 687 -7.41 14.29 -17.43
CA GLY A 687 -7.50 15.36 -18.43
C GLY A 687 -7.51 16.77 -17.80
N ARG A 688 -8.32 16.98 -16.76
CA ARG A 688 -8.34 18.24 -15.98
C ARG A 688 -6.99 18.50 -15.29
N GLY A 689 -6.37 17.46 -14.74
CA GLY A 689 -5.05 17.53 -14.13
C GLY A 689 -3.97 17.97 -15.10
N ARG A 690 -3.91 17.36 -16.29
CA ARG A 690 -2.97 17.72 -17.36
C ARG A 690 -3.13 19.19 -17.77
N ALA A 691 -4.37 19.64 -17.97
CA ALA A 691 -4.65 21.04 -18.30
C ALA A 691 -4.18 22.01 -17.20
N ARG A 692 -4.40 21.67 -15.93
CA ARG A 692 -3.99 22.50 -14.79
C ARG A 692 -2.48 22.50 -14.57
N ALA A 693 -1.80 21.38 -14.79
CA ALA A 693 -0.34 21.30 -14.76
C ALA A 693 0.28 22.15 -15.89
N ALA A 694 -0.25 22.06 -17.12
CA ALA A 694 0.22 22.85 -18.26
C ALA A 694 0.02 24.36 -18.08
N ALA A 695 -1.00 24.77 -17.32
CA ALA A 695 -1.26 26.18 -17.03
C ALA A 695 -0.16 26.84 -16.16
N LEU A 696 0.64 26.07 -15.41
CA LEU A 696 1.71 26.61 -14.54
C LEU A 696 2.76 27.42 -15.31
N SER A 697 3.02 27.08 -16.57
CA SER A 697 3.98 27.81 -17.41
C SER A 697 3.51 29.24 -17.72
N ASN A 698 2.21 29.50 -17.62
CA ASN A 698 1.59 30.81 -17.84
C ASN A 698 1.24 31.53 -16.54
N ASP A 699 0.94 30.80 -15.47
CA ASP A 699 0.62 31.34 -14.15
C ASP A 699 1.40 30.64 -13.03
N PRO A 700 2.67 31.04 -12.80
CA PRO A 700 3.48 30.48 -11.73
C PRO A 700 2.93 30.73 -10.32
N GLY A 701 2.00 31.69 -10.15
CA GLY A 701 1.40 32.01 -8.85
C GLY A 701 0.56 30.86 -8.26
N GLU A 702 0.08 29.96 -9.12
CA GLU A 702 -0.70 28.78 -8.72
C GLU A 702 0.15 27.59 -8.26
N LEU A 703 1.49 27.67 -8.32
CA LEU A 703 2.39 26.55 -8.06
C LEU A 703 2.13 25.87 -6.72
N ASP A 704 2.01 26.65 -5.64
CA ASP A 704 1.76 26.13 -4.31
C ASP A 704 0.41 25.42 -4.20
N ALA A 705 -0.62 25.96 -4.87
CA ALA A 705 -1.94 25.36 -4.89
C ALA A 705 -1.94 24.04 -5.68
N VAL A 706 -1.23 24.00 -6.81
CA VAL A 706 -1.07 22.79 -7.63
C VAL A 706 -0.27 21.72 -6.90
N ALA A 707 0.87 22.07 -6.31
CA ALA A 707 1.70 21.13 -5.57
C ALA A 707 0.96 20.54 -4.37
N ARG A 708 0.19 21.35 -3.62
CA ARG A 708 -0.66 20.86 -2.53
C ARG A 708 -1.77 19.94 -3.03
N ALA A 709 -2.47 20.31 -4.11
CA ALA A 709 -3.57 19.51 -4.65
C ALA A 709 -3.10 18.16 -5.20
N ALA A 710 -1.93 18.11 -5.84
CA ALA A 710 -1.29 16.89 -6.32
C ALA A 710 -0.66 16.04 -5.18
N GLY A 711 -0.48 16.62 -3.99
CA GLY A 711 0.18 15.94 -2.87
C GLY A 711 1.68 15.77 -3.05
N LEU A 712 2.36 16.72 -3.71
CA LEU A 712 3.81 16.70 -3.90
C LEU A 712 4.55 16.93 -2.58
N SER A 713 5.65 16.21 -2.38
CA SER A 713 6.60 16.46 -1.29
C SER A 713 7.24 17.84 -1.41
N GLU A 714 7.88 18.29 -0.33
CA GLU A 714 8.61 19.55 -0.28
C GLU A 714 9.72 19.59 -1.34
N TRP A 715 10.48 18.50 -1.49
CA TRP A 715 11.51 18.38 -2.54
C TRP A 715 10.92 18.52 -3.94
N ARG A 716 9.81 17.80 -4.23
CA ARG A 716 9.18 17.82 -5.55
C ARG A 716 8.47 19.15 -5.85
N ARG A 717 7.95 19.84 -4.83
CA ARG A 717 7.44 21.21 -4.95
C ARG A 717 8.55 22.17 -5.39
N ASN A 718 9.72 22.10 -4.74
CA ASN A 718 10.86 22.95 -5.09
C ASN A 718 11.44 22.60 -6.46
N ALA A 719 11.46 21.32 -6.84
CA ALA A 719 11.87 20.88 -8.17
C ALA A 719 10.90 21.34 -9.27
N LEU A 720 9.59 21.35 -9.00
CA LEU A 720 8.58 21.91 -9.89
C LEU A 720 8.80 23.42 -10.07
N ALA A 721 9.07 24.16 -8.99
CA ALA A 721 9.36 25.60 -9.04
C ALA A 721 10.58 25.90 -9.90
N TRP A 722 11.66 25.14 -9.72
CA TRP A 722 12.86 25.23 -10.57
C TRP A 722 12.53 25.07 -12.05
N SER A 723 11.65 24.13 -12.39
CA SER A 723 11.36 23.77 -13.78
C SER A 723 10.45 24.78 -14.47
N VAL A 724 9.47 25.32 -13.77
CA VAL A 724 8.66 26.44 -14.30
C VAL A 724 9.54 27.65 -14.63
N GLU A 725 10.65 27.83 -13.93
CA GLU A 725 11.62 28.89 -14.20
C GLU A 725 12.61 28.54 -15.34
N HIS A 726 13.16 27.32 -15.35
CA HIS A 726 14.31 26.97 -16.19
C HIS A 726 13.99 26.06 -17.39
N ASP A 727 12.91 25.28 -17.34
CA ASP A 727 12.51 24.30 -18.35
C ASP A 727 10.99 24.07 -18.34
N ARG A 728 10.26 25.06 -18.87
CA ARG A 728 8.79 25.15 -18.80
C ARG A 728 8.07 23.99 -19.49
N ASP A 729 8.68 23.43 -20.54
CA ASP A 729 8.05 22.39 -21.34
C ASP A 729 8.08 21.03 -20.61
N SER A 730 9.03 20.82 -19.70
CA SER A 730 9.14 19.59 -18.90
C SER A 730 8.37 19.62 -17.57
N ALA A 731 7.73 20.74 -17.22
CA ALA A 731 7.00 20.86 -15.96
C ALA A 731 5.85 19.83 -15.82
N VAL A 732 5.15 19.52 -16.93
CA VAL A 732 4.03 18.56 -16.94
C VAL A 732 4.52 17.12 -16.81
N SER A 733 5.67 16.76 -17.40
CA SER A 733 6.22 15.40 -17.34
C SER A 733 6.67 14.97 -15.95
N ARG A 734 6.67 15.89 -14.97
CA ARG A 734 7.04 15.62 -13.57
C ARG A 734 5.92 15.04 -12.73
N PHE A 735 4.69 15.05 -13.22
CA PHE A 735 3.55 14.52 -12.50
C PHE A 735 3.32 13.06 -12.87
N SER A 736 3.11 12.20 -11.87
CA SER A 736 2.58 10.85 -12.09
C SER A 736 1.11 10.90 -12.52
N LEU A 737 0.58 9.79 -13.06
CA LEU A 737 -0.85 9.72 -13.40
C LEU A 737 -1.73 9.88 -12.16
N LEU A 738 -1.32 9.32 -11.02
CA LEU A 738 -2.00 9.51 -9.74
C LEU A 738 -2.04 10.97 -9.31
N GLU A 739 -0.94 11.71 -9.48
CA GLU A 739 -0.89 13.14 -9.15
C GLU A 739 -1.77 13.96 -10.09
N LEU A 740 -1.75 13.69 -11.40
CA LEU A 740 -2.62 14.33 -12.38
C LEU A 740 -4.10 14.03 -12.07
N PHE A 741 -4.41 12.79 -11.71
CA PHE A 741 -5.75 12.38 -11.30
C PHE A 741 -6.25 13.21 -10.10
N TRP A 742 -5.46 13.32 -9.03
CA TRP A 742 -5.86 14.10 -7.85
C TRP A 742 -5.89 15.61 -8.11
N LEU A 743 -4.95 16.13 -8.91
CA LEU A 743 -4.93 17.54 -9.32
C LEU A 743 -6.20 17.94 -10.09
N GLY A 744 -6.74 16.99 -10.87
CA GLY A 744 -8.01 17.11 -11.57
C GLY A 744 -9.26 17.11 -10.68
N ALA A 745 -9.10 16.93 -9.37
CA ALA A 745 -10.15 16.92 -8.36
C ALA A 745 -11.31 15.99 -8.77
N PRO A 746 -11.16 14.67 -8.64
CA PRO A 746 -12.20 13.72 -9.01
C PRO A 746 -13.47 13.95 -8.18
N ARG A 747 -14.64 13.77 -8.79
CA ARG A 747 -15.91 14.01 -8.11
C ARG A 747 -16.10 13.07 -6.91
N PRO A 748 -16.33 13.59 -5.69
CA PRO A 748 -16.51 12.76 -4.49
C PRO A 748 -17.64 11.74 -4.60
N ALA A 749 -18.67 12.04 -5.40
CA ALA A 749 -19.82 11.16 -5.63
C ALA A 749 -19.43 9.78 -6.20
N VAL A 750 -18.26 9.64 -6.83
CA VAL A 750 -17.77 8.40 -7.42
C VAL A 750 -16.64 7.77 -6.58
N ALA A 751 -16.18 8.41 -5.50
CA ALA A 751 -14.96 8.06 -4.79
C ALA A 751 -14.86 6.59 -4.35
N ARG A 752 -15.96 5.99 -3.86
CA ARG A 752 -15.96 4.56 -3.47
C ARG A 752 -15.83 3.60 -4.67
N ALA A 753 -16.31 3.99 -5.85
CA ALA A 753 -16.14 3.18 -7.06
C ALA A 753 -14.70 3.25 -7.60
N LEU A 754 -13.92 4.26 -7.19
CA LEU A 754 -12.52 4.41 -7.61
C LEU A 754 -11.59 3.47 -6.83
N ASP A 755 -11.96 2.99 -5.65
CA ASP A 755 -11.18 1.99 -4.91
C ASP A 755 -11.00 0.69 -5.71
N ALA A 756 -11.97 0.33 -6.56
CA ALA A 756 -11.85 -0.82 -7.46
C ALA A 756 -10.71 -0.68 -8.49
N TRP A 757 -10.29 0.54 -8.79
CA TRP A 757 -9.16 0.88 -9.67
C TRP A 757 -7.86 1.15 -8.92
N GLY A 758 -7.87 0.97 -7.58
CA GLY A 758 -6.76 1.28 -6.71
C GLY A 758 -5.61 0.27 -6.75
N ALA A 759 -4.73 0.36 -5.74
CA ALA A 759 -3.63 -0.57 -5.52
C ALA A 759 -3.91 -1.47 -4.30
N ALA A 760 -3.23 -2.62 -4.21
CA ALA A 760 -3.37 -3.53 -3.09
C ALA A 760 -2.98 -2.83 -1.77
N SER A 761 -3.91 -2.80 -0.80
CA SER A 761 -3.73 -2.09 0.47
C SER A 761 -3.24 -3.01 1.60
N LEU A 762 -3.05 -4.31 1.36
CA LEU A 762 -2.72 -5.31 2.39
C LEU A 762 -1.47 -4.94 3.21
N PRO A 763 -0.32 -4.56 2.61
CA PRO A 763 0.81 -4.11 3.40
C PRO A 763 0.52 -2.82 4.17
N LEU A 764 -0.26 -1.88 3.65
CA LEU A 764 -0.49 -0.60 4.33
C LEU A 764 -1.50 -0.71 5.48
N THR A 765 -2.66 -1.31 5.21
CA THR A 765 -3.82 -1.28 6.11
C THR A 765 -4.20 -2.65 6.67
N GLY A 766 -3.57 -3.73 6.20
CA GLY A 766 -3.98 -5.09 6.52
C GLY A 766 -5.24 -5.55 5.76
N CYS A 767 -5.82 -4.71 4.89
CA CYS A 767 -6.98 -5.08 4.09
C CYS A 767 -6.57 -5.89 2.85
N LEU A 768 -7.19 -7.05 2.62
CA LEU A 768 -7.05 -7.77 1.35
C LEU A 768 -8.01 -7.17 0.29
N CYS A 769 -7.79 -5.90 -0.03
CA CYS A 769 -8.60 -5.12 -0.96
C CYS A 769 -7.75 -4.14 -1.80
N LEU A 770 -8.38 -3.57 -2.82
CA LEU A 770 -7.85 -2.43 -3.55
C LEU A 770 -8.34 -1.14 -2.89
N GLU A 771 -7.47 -0.14 -2.84
CA GLU A 771 -7.78 1.20 -2.34
C GLU A 771 -7.15 2.24 -3.25
N MET A 772 -7.89 3.29 -3.60
CA MET A 772 -7.32 4.40 -4.37
C MET A 772 -6.34 5.18 -3.48
N PRO A 773 -5.03 5.20 -3.77
CA PRO A 773 -4.06 5.82 -2.88
C PRO A 773 -4.37 7.31 -2.71
N ARG A 774 -4.50 7.76 -1.46
CA ARG A 774 -4.81 9.17 -1.13
C ARG A 774 -3.65 10.11 -1.51
N THR A 775 -3.96 11.41 -1.55
CA THR A 775 -2.99 12.51 -1.78
C THR A 775 -1.99 12.58 -0.63
N ARG A 776 -0.94 11.76 -0.72
CA ARG A 776 0.23 11.78 0.16
C ARG A 776 1.48 11.53 -0.69
N PRO A 777 2.61 12.18 -0.36
CA PRO A 777 3.87 11.90 -1.03
C PRO A 777 4.26 10.43 -0.83
N TRP A 778 4.82 9.80 -1.87
CA TRP A 778 5.25 8.41 -1.77
C TRP A 778 6.45 8.25 -0.82
N GLU A 779 7.21 9.33 -0.59
CA GLU A 779 8.34 9.41 0.32
C GLU A 779 7.97 9.17 1.80
N GLU A 780 6.68 9.30 2.14
CA GLU A 780 6.13 8.95 3.47
C GLU A 780 6.13 7.43 3.71
N VAL A 781 5.84 6.65 2.67
CA VAL A 781 5.77 5.19 2.72
C VAL A 781 7.08 4.53 2.27
N ALA A 782 7.99 5.28 1.67
CA ALA A 782 9.34 4.88 1.29
C ALA A 782 10.23 4.49 2.50
N ARG A 783 11.49 4.12 2.22
CA ARG A 783 12.54 3.81 3.22
C ARG A 783 12.30 2.56 4.07
N ARG A 784 11.25 1.77 3.81
CA ARG A 784 10.90 0.53 4.52
C ARG A 784 11.10 -0.71 3.66
N SER A 785 12.35 -1.07 3.40
CA SER A 785 12.74 -2.08 2.41
C SER A 785 12.12 -3.46 2.61
N SER A 786 11.70 -3.84 3.82
CA SER A 786 11.09 -5.15 4.12
C SER A 786 9.58 -5.12 4.31
N ALA A 787 8.92 -3.96 4.12
CA ALA A 787 7.51 -3.78 4.46
C ALA A 787 6.57 -3.74 3.24
N ALA A 788 7.09 -3.81 2.01
CA ALA A 788 6.30 -3.85 0.77
C ALA A 788 5.40 -2.61 0.52
N MET A 789 5.70 -1.48 1.17
CA MET A 789 4.80 -0.33 1.22
C MET A 789 4.71 0.41 -0.11
N LEU A 790 5.79 0.44 -0.89
CA LEU A 790 5.79 1.20 -2.14
C LEU A 790 4.87 0.55 -3.16
N GLY A 791 4.77 -0.78 -3.16
CA GLY A 791 3.80 -1.51 -4.00
C GLY A 791 2.35 -1.07 -3.79
N THR A 792 1.99 -0.49 -2.63
CA THR A 792 0.65 0.06 -2.37
C THR A 792 0.38 1.38 -3.12
N ARG A 793 1.36 1.90 -3.85
CA ARG A 793 1.26 3.07 -4.73
C ARG A 793 1.20 2.72 -6.22
N ALA A 794 1.17 1.42 -6.56
CA ALA A 794 1.21 0.92 -7.94
C ALA A 794 -0.11 1.06 -8.72
N VAL A 795 -0.67 2.27 -8.75
CA VAL A 795 -1.99 2.56 -9.34
C VAL A 795 -1.91 3.15 -10.75
N ASP A 796 -0.76 3.73 -11.12
CA ASP A 796 -0.58 4.41 -12.42
C ASP A 796 -0.89 3.49 -13.62
N VAL A 797 -0.61 2.19 -13.51
CA VAL A 797 -0.97 1.20 -14.55
C VAL A 797 -2.48 1.12 -14.75
N ALA A 798 -3.26 1.06 -13.66
CA ALA A 798 -4.72 1.01 -13.73
C ALA A 798 -5.31 2.33 -14.26
N LEU A 799 -4.72 3.46 -13.86
CA LEU A 799 -5.11 4.79 -14.36
C LEU A 799 -4.82 4.95 -15.86
N HIS A 800 -3.69 4.46 -16.35
CA HIS A 800 -3.34 4.50 -17.77
C HIS A 800 -4.28 3.63 -18.62
N ILE A 801 -4.64 2.45 -18.10
CA ILE A 801 -5.64 1.57 -18.72
C ILE A 801 -7.01 2.26 -18.76
N ALA A 802 -7.43 2.94 -17.68
CA ALA A 802 -8.69 3.68 -17.64
C ALA A 802 -8.74 4.79 -18.69
N ASP A 803 -7.68 5.62 -18.76
CA ASP A 803 -7.54 6.71 -19.74
C ASP A 803 -7.60 6.18 -21.19
N THR A 804 -6.93 5.05 -21.44
CA THR A 804 -6.90 4.41 -22.76
C THR A 804 -8.23 3.77 -23.14
N LEU A 805 -8.88 3.04 -22.22
CA LEU A 805 -10.20 2.47 -22.49
C LEU A 805 -11.25 3.55 -22.73
N ALA A 806 -11.17 4.68 -22.02
CA ALA A 806 -12.07 5.82 -22.23
C ALA A 806 -11.85 6.44 -23.63
N SER A 807 -10.60 6.65 -24.04
CA SER A 807 -10.28 7.24 -25.35
C SER A 807 -10.72 6.34 -26.51
N LEU A 808 -10.60 5.02 -26.36
CA LEU A 808 -11.08 4.02 -27.33
C LEU A 808 -12.58 3.70 -27.21
N ARG A 809 -13.28 4.28 -26.24
CA ARG A 809 -14.70 3.99 -25.93
C ARG A 809 -14.97 2.50 -25.68
N LEU A 810 -14.03 1.82 -25.04
CA LEU A 810 -14.09 0.40 -24.72
C LEU A 810 -14.49 0.15 -23.25
N PRO A 811 -15.33 -0.85 -22.93
CA PRO A 811 -15.87 -1.07 -21.59
C PRO A 811 -14.81 -1.25 -20.51
N ALA A 812 -15.08 -0.67 -19.34
CA ALA A 812 -14.23 -0.76 -18.14
C ALA A 812 -13.96 -2.20 -17.68
N SER A 813 -14.88 -3.13 -17.97
CA SER A 813 -14.76 -4.55 -17.62
C SER A 813 -13.58 -5.26 -18.29
N LEU A 814 -12.95 -4.67 -19.32
CA LEU A 814 -11.74 -5.20 -19.95
C LEU A 814 -10.47 -4.90 -19.13
N ALA A 815 -10.51 -3.91 -18.23
CA ALA A 815 -9.33 -3.42 -17.52
C ALA A 815 -8.55 -4.51 -16.76
N PRO A 816 -9.19 -5.46 -16.02
CA PRO A 816 -8.45 -6.52 -15.33
C PRO A 816 -7.67 -7.44 -16.26
N ALA A 817 -8.23 -7.76 -17.44
CA ALA A 817 -7.58 -8.64 -18.41
C ALA A 817 -6.37 -7.95 -19.09
N ILE A 818 -6.48 -6.64 -19.34
CA ILE A 818 -5.36 -5.80 -19.83
C ILE A 818 -4.31 -5.64 -18.74
N GLY A 819 -4.74 -5.45 -17.50
CA GLY A 819 -3.88 -5.23 -16.33
C GLY A 819 -2.86 -6.33 -16.11
N GLY A 820 -3.20 -7.59 -16.39
CA GLY A 820 -2.24 -8.71 -16.30
C GLY A 820 -1.03 -8.58 -17.24
N TYR A 821 -1.23 -8.01 -18.45
CA TYR A 821 -0.14 -7.75 -19.39
C TYR A 821 0.59 -6.46 -19.07
N ALA A 822 -0.14 -5.36 -18.88
CA ALA A 822 0.43 -4.05 -18.64
C ALA A 822 1.28 -4.04 -17.35
N MET A 823 0.81 -4.69 -16.28
CA MET A 823 1.56 -4.79 -15.02
C MET A 823 2.85 -5.60 -15.20
N GLN A 824 2.81 -6.70 -15.96
CA GLN A 824 4.01 -7.48 -16.27
C GLN A 824 5.06 -6.64 -17.01
N ASP A 825 4.65 -5.97 -18.09
CA ASP A 825 5.55 -5.15 -18.91
C ASP A 825 6.15 -3.98 -18.10
N VAL A 826 5.34 -3.31 -17.26
CA VAL A 826 5.81 -2.23 -16.39
C VAL A 826 6.82 -2.74 -15.37
N MET A 827 6.54 -3.86 -14.71
CA MET A 827 7.45 -4.46 -13.73
C MET A 827 8.80 -4.85 -14.34
N GLU A 828 8.81 -5.35 -15.58
CA GLU A 828 10.04 -5.72 -16.29
C GLU A 828 10.84 -4.49 -16.76
N ARG A 829 10.14 -3.42 -17.17
CA ARG A 829 10.76 -2.16 -17.60
C ARG A 829 11.22 -1.28 -16.43
N THR A 830 10.70 -1.50 -15.23
CA THR A 830 11.03 -0.68 -14.06
C THR A 830 12.46 -0.94 -13.61
N GLN A 831 13.31 0.09 -13.72
CA GLN A 831 14.73 0.04 -13.39
C GLN A 831 15.08 1.15 -12.37
N PRO A 832 14.68 1.00 -11.09
CA PRO A 832 14.99 1.97 -10.05
C PRO A 832 16.50 2.07 -9.84
N ALA A 833 16.99 3.30 -9.64
CA ALA A 833 18.41 3.54 -9.35
C ALA A 833 18.82 3.05 -7.95
N TYR A 834 17.88 3.06 -7.02
CA TYR A 834 18.04 2.59 -5.64
C TYR A 834 16.70 2.02 -5.13
N PRO A 835 16.68 1.22 -4.04
CA PRO A 835 15.52 0.39 -3.69
C PRO A 835 14.17 1.11 -3.50
N ASP A 836 14.17 2.40 -3.17
CA ASP A 836 12.96 3.22 -3.02
C ASP A 836 12.83 4.35 -4.05
N ASP A 837 13.51 4.28 -5.20
CA ASP A 837 13.26 5.14 -6.37
C ASP A 837 11.92 4.75 -7.03
N TRP A 838 10.81 5.21 -6.43
CA TRP A 838 9.48 4.84 -6.89
C TRP A 838 9.03 5.62 -8.13
N ASP A 839 9.63 6.78 -8.39
CA ASP A 839 9.37 7.54 -9.62
C ASP A 839 9.68 6.69 -10.87
N ALA A 840 10.65 5.77 -10.79
CA ALA A 840 10.95 4.83 -11.86
C ALA A 840 9.76 3.94 -12.24
N PHE A 841 8.94 3.53 -11.28
CA PHE A 841 7.74 2.74 -11.53
C PHE A 841 6.66 3.57 -12.24
N GLY A 842 6.36 4.78 -11.72
CA GLY A 842 5.36 5.68 -12.30
C GLY A 842 5.73 6.07 -13.74
N ARG A 843 7.01 6.34 -14.00
CA ARG A 843 7.53 6.59 -15.36
C ARG A 843 7.37 5.38 -16.27
N ALA A 844 7.73 4.18 -15.81
CA ALA A 844 7.56 2.97 -16.61
C ALA A 844 6.08 2.72 -16.99
N ALA A 845 5.15 3.05 -16.09
CA ALA A 845 3.72 2.99 -16.37
C ALA A 845 3.28 4.03 -17.42
N MET A 846 3.74 5.28 -17.30
CA MET A 846 3.42 6.35 -18.27
C MET A 846 4.08 6.14 -19.63
N ALA A 847 5.24 5.50 -19.66
CA ALA A 847 6.00 5.23 -20.88
C ALA A 847 5.47 4.02 -21.67
N LEU A 848 4.42 3.34 -21.20
CA LEU A 848 3.75 2.28 -21.96
C LEU A 848 3.18 2.86 -23.27
N PRO A 849 3.68 2.42 -24.44
CA PRO A 849 3.21 2.92 -25.73
C PRO A 849 1.74 2.59 -26.01
N ALA A 850 1.05 3.44 -26.78
CA ALA A 850 -0.38 3.27 -27.08
C ALA A 850 -0.66 2.07 -28.02
N ASP A 851 0.25 1.80 -28.96
CA ASP A 851 0.27 0.59 -29.78
C ASP A 851 0.39 -0.66 -28.90
N ARG A 852 1.27 -0.62 -27.89
CA ARG A 852 1.44 -1.73 -26.95
C ARG A 852 0.17 -2.03 -26.14
N LEU A 853 -0.58 -1.02 -25.72
CA LEU A 853 -1.89 -1.22 -25.08
C LEU A 853 -2.92 -1.81 -26.05
N SER A 854 -2.87 -1.41 -27.32
CA SER A 854 -3.72 -1.97 -28.38
C SER A 854 -3.41 -3.45 -28.63
N ASP A 855 -2.14 -3.86 -28.57
CA ASP A 855 -1.72 -5.27 -28.63
C ASP A 855 -2.32 -6.09 -27.47
N TYR A 856 -2.36 -5.55 -26.26
CA TYR A 856 -3.00 -6.23 -25.12
C TYR A 856 -4.50 -6.44 -25.37
N ILE A 857 -5.19 -5.43 -25.92
CA ILE A 857 -6.62 -5.53 -26.28
C ILE A 857 -6.82 -6.57 -27.39
N ALA A 858 -5.95 -6.58 -28.41
CA ALA A 858 -5.96 -7.58 -29.47
C ALA A 858 -5.79 -9.00 -28.91
N ALA A 859 -4.89 -9.19 -27.95
CA ALA A 859 -4.67 -10.48 -27.28
C ALA A 859 -5.91 -10.99 -26.55
N LEU A 860 -6.83 -10.11 -26.12
CA LEU A 860 -8.10 -10.50 -25.51
C LEU A 860 -9.06 -11.21 -26.48
N THR A 861 -8.80 -11.15 -27.78
CA THR A 861 -9.57 -11.89 -28.79
C THR A 861 -9.21 -13.39 -28.84
N ALA A 862 -8.01 -13.75 -28.38
CA ALA A 862 -7.53 -15.12 -28.34
C ALA A 862 -7.97 -15.81 -27.03
N GLY A 863 -9.25 -16.19 -26.96
CA GLY A 863 -9.81 -16.91 -25.80
C GLY A 863 -10.10 -16.04 -24.57
N GLY A 864 -9.94 -14.71 -24.68
CA GLY A 864 -10.25 -13.74 -23.63
C GLY A 864 -11.70 -13.21 -23.67
N PRO A 865 -11.96 -12.08 -22.98
CA PRO A 865 -13.30 -11.50 -22.85
C PRO A 865 -13.84 -10.80 -24.10
N LEU A 866 -13.05 -10.65 -25.18
CA LEU A 866 -13.45 -9.91 -26.38
C LEU A 866 -13.73 -10.88 -27.54
N VAL A 867 -15.01 -11.14 -27.85
CA VAL A 867 -15.40 -12.18 -28.83
C VAL A 867 -16.04 -11.55 -30.07
N ALA A 868 -15.63 -11.94 -31.28
CA ALA A 868 -16.23 -11.41 -32.52
C ALA A 868 -17.75 -11.64 -32.59
N ALA A 869 -18.53 -10.59 -32.87
CA ALA A 869 -20.00 -10.64 -32.81
C ALA A 869 -20.65 -11.60 -33.83
N GLY A 870 -19.98 -11.81 -34.99
CA GLY A 870 -20.41 -12.73 -36.05
C GLY A 870 -20.00 -14.19 -35.85
N ALA A 871 -19.17 -14.51 -34.86
CA ALA A 871 -18.85 -15.89 -34.53
C ALA A 871 -20.07 -16.53 -33.84
N ARG A 872 -20.73 -17.49 -34.51
CA ARG A 872 -21.69 -18.38 -33.83
C ARG A 872 -20.95 -19.05 -32.67
N ALA A 873 -21.57 -19.03 -31.49
CA ALA A 873 -21.09 -19.77 -30.33
C ALA A 873 -20.92 -21.25 -30.73
N ALA A 874 -19.68 -21.67 -30.98
CA ALA A 874 -19.37 -23.07 -31.18
C ALA A 874 -19.59 -23.79 -29.84
N SER A 875 -20.61 -24.65 -29.81
CA SER A 875 -21.08 -25.52 -28.72
C SER A 875 -21.33 -24.87 -27.36
N ARG A 876 -22.62 -24.64 -27.05
CA ARG A 876 -23.12 -24.60 -25.67
C ARG A 876 -22.97 -25.96 -25.00
#